data_AF-A0A8T5W1M4-F1
#
_entry.id   AF-A0A8T5W1M4-F1
#
_cell.length_a   1.000
_cell.length_b   1.000
_cell.length_c   1.000
_cell.angle_alpha   90.00
_cell.angle_beta   90.00
_cell.angle_gamma   90.00
#
_symmetry.space_group_name_H-M   'P 1'
#
loop_
_entity.id
_entity.type
_entity.pdbx_description
1 polymer ?
#
loop_
_entity_poly.entity_id
_entity_poly.type
_entity_poly.pdbx_seq_one_letter_code
_entity_poly.pdbx_strand_id
1 'polypeptide(L)'
;AFQKGFRLRHLGEILVAKIHDEYSKIVDKVQVRIITDEAQLAEPLEEARKIYRERDERIGKMTDEDVDIFYSCVLCQSYAPDHVCIVTPQRLGLCGAYTWLDCKASFQLNPHGPNEPVKKGKTLDPVKGQWEGVNKYLKAKSHGNLERFNAYSMIEDPMTSCVVGETELIIDGKPVKIEDFVNSHRGSENYTKSSALTLKEGKVEQEPIVAMQRFPAPETLIKLRTKSGVELILTPNHELVVDRWERLGWVRADEIGIGDRIISLSQLGLPSNLPEMVNILPDDFRAADQDLIEKIKTQLISKYGSLRKALNHIPIKLPSGVKSIKMGDLKTIASHLGVDWEVIKTQIKTVNTASSFVKLPERLSEDIFYLMGLIASDGSITRRGKYEYHIDFINTDERLGEVFTSIYLHSFPDRNVNVIKRKETVSKIRGRIIKPTKPCFHYYLNNPVLGYLSEYFGIYAGSNGKRNLGKMLDLPKAHIAAFLAGLFDGDGSVRLRRYQDKWEVGEGYLCIFDKDGARHLQLLLRRLGIVGNLRKDRHVWKVELHGGNLSRFAYTIPSKHPQKVDLLTRVRQLANEDNARLDKTQREVLPYYVGKAIAALPASKKVLSPSTLFYYKTGRSRPIISNANKVLKANLGVNLLDPPSEEKKHSSLLETHNSPEKLLSLGLQERELQGEERHRSIIEASLKTDYFLDIITKVENIKNNGKYSYVYNLTLRNVHAYFVNGGPLIKNCGCFECITAVLPETNGVMIVNREFTEMTPVGMSFSTMAGTVGGGIQTPGFIGMGKVYITSEKFISADGGIRRVVWMPQGLKEEIKERLEKRLAEIGEPELMDKIATEKDAVTSEDLVKFLQEKQHPALSMPPMM
;
A
#
# COMPACT_ATOMS: atom_id res chain seq x y z
N ALA A 1 -20.36 24.06 -6.53
CA ALA A 1 -19.79 25.32 -6.02
C ALA A 1 -20.64 26.55 -6.38
N PHE A 2 -20.84 26.86 -7.67
CA PHE A 2 -21.55 28.06 -8.13
C PHE A 2 -22.95 28.29 -7.51
N GLN A 3 -23.79 27.25 -7.47
CA GLN A 3 -25.12 27.27 -6.82
C GLN A 3 -25.07 27.54 -5.31
N LYS A 4 -23.93 27.32 -4.65
CA LYS A 4 -23.69 27.64 -3.22
C LYS A 4 -23.03 29.01 -3.03
N GLY A 5 -23.16 29.92 -4.01
CA GLY A 5 -22.64 31.29 -3.94
C GLY A 5 -21.20 31.50 -4.43
N PHE A 6 -20.45 30.46 -4.79
CA PHE A 6 -19.07 30.63 -5.28
C PHE A 6 -19.01 31.35 -6.64
N ARG A 7 -18.03 32.23 -6.84
CA ARG A 7 -17.84 33.06 -8.06
C ARG A 7 -16.37 33.09 -8.45
N LEU A 8 -16.07 33.36 -9.73
CA LEU A 8 -14.68 33.53 -10.22
C LEU A 8 -13.93 34.63 -9.47
N ARG A 9 -14.62 35.70 -9.06
CA ARG A 9 -14.07 36.77 -8.22
C ARG A 9 -13.43 36.23 -6.94
N HIS A 10 -14.01 35.21 -6.30
CA HIS A 10 -13.46 34.63 -5.08
C HIS A 10 -12.12 33.91 -5.33
N LEU A 11 -11.90 33.35 -6.53
CA LEU A 11 -10.58 32.82 -6.90
C LEU A 11 -9.55 33.96 -7.00
N GLY A 12 -9.93 35.09 -7.59
CA GLY A 12 -9.09 36.28 -7.65
C GLY A 12 -8.74 36.82 -6.26
N GLU A 13 -9.73 36.93 -5.37
CA GLU A 13 -9.55 37.40 -3.98
C GLU A 13 -8.68 36.43 -3.16
N ILE A 14 -8.86 35.11 -3.30
CA ILE A 14 -8.00 34.09 -2.68
C ILE A 14 -6.56 34.19 -3.21
N LEU A 15 -6.36 34.40 -4.52
CA LEU A 15 -5.03 34.54 -5.11
C LEU A 15 -4.34 35.84 -4.65
N VAL A 16 -5.06 36.96 -4.59
CA VAL A 16 -4.52 38.23 -4.03
C VAL A 16 -4.09 38.03 -2.57
N ALA A 17 -4.95 37.46 -1.74
CA ALA A 17 -4.65 37.20 -0.32
C ALA A 17 -3.45 36.25 -0.16
N LYS A 18 -3.40 35.17 -0.94
CA LYS A 18 -2.32 34.17 -0.87
C LYS A 18 -0.98 34.75 -1.29
N ILE A 19 -0.91 35.47 -2.42
CA ILE A 19 0.34 36.08 -2.88
C ILE A 19 0.80 37.16 -1.88
N HIS A 20 -0.11 37.93 -1.30
CA HIS A 20 0.25 38.93 -0.30
C HIS A 20 0.69 38.32 1.04
N ASP A 21 0.15 37.17 1.46
CA ASP A 21 0.64 36.43 2.65
C ASP A 21 2.05 35.86 2.39
N GLU A 22 2.19 35.04 1.34
CA GLU A 22 3.42 34.29 1.02
C GLU A 22 4.60 35.20 0.63
N TYR A 23 4.32 36.32 -0.05
CA TYR A 23 5.34 37.22 -0.63
C TYR A 23 5.29 38.65 -0.06
N SER A 24 4.67 38.85 1.11
CA SER A 24 4.57 40.12 1.86
C SER A 24 5.87 40.94 1.98
N LYS A 25 7.05 40.28 1.93
CA LYS A 25 8.36 40.94 2.00
C LYS A 25 8.85 41.55 0.68
N ILE A 26 8.26 41.19 -0.46
CA ILE A 26 8.70 41.58 -1.81
C ILE A 26 7.57 42.08 -2.72
N VAL A 27 6.30 41.90 -2.33
CA VAL A 27 5.13 42.32 -3.13
C VAL A 27 4.23 43.23 -2.28
N ASP A 28 4.13 44.50 -2.68
CA ASP A 28 3.26 45.53 -2.06
C ASP A 28 1.82 45.48 -2.59
N LYS A 29 1.64 45.17 -3.88
CA LYS A 29 0.34 45.17 -4.56
C LYS A 29 0.19 43.98 -5.51
N VAL A 30 -0.97 43.34 -5.47
CA VAL A 30 -1.32 42.20 -6.32
C VAL A 30 -2.59 42.51 -7.10
N GLN A 31 -2.55 42.33 -8.42
CA GLN A 31 -3.73 42.31 -9.28
C GLN A 31 -3.82 40.93 -9.93
N VAL A 32 -5.02 40.33 -9.93
CA VAL A 32 -5.27 39.03 -10.56
C VAL A 32 -6.20 39.20 -11.75
N ARG A 33 -5.71 38.84 -12.94
CA ARG A 33 -6.50 38.77 -14.19
C ARG A 33 -6.65 37.30 -14.58
N ILE A 34 -7.87 36.79 -14.57
CA ILE A 34 -8.18 35.42 -15.03
C ILE A 34 -8.65 35.52 -16.48
N ILE A 35 -7.90 34.91 -17.40
CA ILE A 35 -8.25 34.81 -18.81
C ILE A 35 -8.71 33.37 -19.08
N THR A 36 -9.91 33.21 -19.62
CA THR A 36 -10.49 31.91 -20.01
C THR A 36 -10.70 31.78 -21.52
N ASP A 37 -10.38 32.82 -22.27
CA ASP A 37 -10.46 32.90 -23.72
C ASP A 37 -9.06 32.61 -24.30
N GLU A 38 -8.98 31.64 -25.21
CA GLU A 38 -7.72 31.16 -25.76
C GLU A 38 -7.03 32.19 -26.68
N ALA A 39 -7.81 32.98 -27.42
CA ALA A 39 -7.27 34.03 -28.28
C ALA A 39 -6.71 35.20 -27.45
N GLN A 40 -7.38 35.56 -26.35
CA GLN A 40 -6.88 36.58 -25.40
C GLN A 40 -5.69 36.11 -24.55
N LEU A 41 -5.43 34.79 -24.48
CA LEU A 41 -4.29 34.23 -23.76
C LEU A 41 -3.00 34.25 -24.59
N ALA A 42 -3.09 34.26 -25.93
CA ALA A 42 -1.95 34.10 -26.83
C ALA A 42 -0.85 35.16 -26.63
N GLU A 43 -1.22 36.45 -26.55
CA GLU A 43 -0.27 37.55 -26.34
C GLU A 43 0.38 37.53 -24.93
N PRO A 44 -0.37 37.46 -23.81
CA PRO A 44 0.22 37.29 -22.48
C PRO A 44 1.10 36.05 -22.32
N LEU A 45 0.78 34.95 -23.01
CA LEU A 45 1.60 33.74 -22.99
C LEU A 45 2.95 33.96 -23.69
N GLU A 46 2.98 34.69 -24.80
CA GLU A 46 4.23 34.97 -25.52
C GLU A 46 5.11 36.00 -24.78
N GLU A 47 4.50 37.00 -24.13
CA GLU A 47 5.20 37.90 -23.19
C GLU A 47 5.83 37.11 -22.03
N ALA A 48 5.06 36.22 -21.38
CA ALA A 48 5.58 35.36 -20.32
C ALA A 48 6.73 34.46 -20.81
N ARG A 49 6.59 33.83 -22.00
CA ARG A 49 7.66 33.02 -22.62
C ARG A 49 8.92 33.84 -22.91
N LYS A 50 8.80 35.12 -23.24
CA LYS A 50 9.97 36.01 -23.42
C LYS A 50 10.69 36.23 -22.08
N ILE A 51 9.95 36.53 -21.01
CA ILE A 51 10.52 36.73 -19.67
C ILE A 51 11.19 35.44 -19.14
N TYR A 52 10.57 34.27 -19.36
CA TYR A 52 11.18 32.98 -19.02
C TYR A 52 12.45 32.71 -19.84
N ARG A 53 12.48 33.03 -21.15
CA ARG A 53 13.72 32.95 -21.97
C ARG A 53 14.82 33.86 -21.44
N GLU A 54 14.54 35.12 -21.13
CA GLU A 54 15.52 36.07 -20.56
C GLU A 54 16.08 35.59 -19.20
N ARG A 55 15.24 34.96 -18.35
CA ARG A 55 15.67 34.33 -17.09
C ARG A 55 16.60 33.15 -17.35
N ASP A 56 16.23 32.26 -18.27
CA ASP A 56 16.96 31.02 -18.53
C ASP A 56 18.30 31.32 -19.22
N GLU A 57 18.36 32.31 -20.12
CA GLU A 57 19.60 32.85 -20.69
C GLU A 57 20.55 33.42 -19.63
N ARG A 58 20.02 34.06 -18.59
CA ARG A 58 20.83 34.60 -17.49
C ARG A 58 21.50 33.49 -16.68
N ILE A 59 20.84 32.35 -16.53
CA ILE A 59 21.41 31.16 -15.87
C ILE A 59 22.44 30.51 -16.78
N GLY A 60 22.16 30.37 -18.09
CA GLY A 60 23.07 29.77 -19.06
C GLY A 60 24.40 30.52 -19.27
N LYS A 61 24.54 31.73 -18.72
CA LYS A 61 25.80 32.52 -18.71
C LYS A 61 26.60 32.37 -17.40
N MET A 62 26.15 31.55 -16.46
CA MET A 62 26.81 31.31 -15.17
C MET A 62 27.49 29.94 -15.15
N THR A 63 28.76 29.92 -14.76
CA THR A 63 29.55 28.70 -14.56
C THR A 63 29.56 28.28 -13.08
N ASP A 64 29.95 27.03 -12.81
CA ASP A 64 30.22 26.56 -11.45
C ASP A 64 31.39 27.32 -10.79
N GLU A 65 32.32 27.83 -11.61
CA GLU A 65 33.49 28.58 -11.21
C GLU A 65 33.16 30.01 -10.76
N ASP A 66 32.11 30.64 -11.31
CA ASP A 66 31.67 32.02 -10.99
C ASP A 66 31.12 32.22 -9.56
N VAL A 67 30.77 31.14 -8.85
CA VAL A 67 30.09 31.21 -7.54
C VAL A 67 30.74 30.31 -6.50
N ASP A 68 31.13 30.82 -5.33
CA ASP A 68 31.67 29.99 -4.23
C ASP A 68 30.62 29.16 -3.47
N ILE A 69 29.35 29.46 -3.73
CA ILE A 69 28.18 28.91 -3.03
C ILE A 69 27.27 28.23 -4.04
N PHE A 70 27.07 26.93 -3.88
CA PHE A 70 25.97 26.18 -4.48
C PHE A 70 24.76 26.20 -3.55
N TYR A 71 23.65 25.62 -3.99
CA TYR A 71 22.48 25.44 -3.13
C TYR A 71 22.10 23.97 -3.06
N SER A 72 21.62 23.52 -1.91
CA SER A 72 20.89 22.26 -1.85
C SER A 72 19.43 22.48 -2.22
N CYS A 73 18.77 21.41 -2.67
CA CYS A 73 17.33 21.28 -2.58
C CYS A 73 17.02 20.01 -1.80
N VAL A 74 16.53 20.19 -0.57
CA VAL A 74 16.04 19.14 0.32
C VAL A 74 14.50 19.05 0.31
N LEU A 75 13.84 19.66 -0.67
CA LEU A 75 12.38 19.57 -0.83
C LEU A 75 11.93 18.10 -0.90
N CYS A 76 12.71 17.28 -1.59
CA CYS A 76 12.50 15.84 -1.71
C CYS A 76 12.78 15.07 -0.41
N GLN A 77 13.44 15.63 0.61
CA GLN A 77 13.66 14.96 1.90
C GLN A 77 12.37 14.67 2.67
N SER A 78 11.33 15.45 2.38
CA SER A 78 9.95 15.15 2.77
C SER A 78 9.57 13.69 2.45
N TYR A 79 9.97 13.21 1.26
CA TYR A 79 9.69 11.88 0.74
C TYR A 79 10.89 10.94 0.46
N ALA A 80 12.12 11.38 0.70
CA ALA A 80 13.37 10.60 0.56
C ALA A 80 14.46 11.30 1.41
N PRO A 81 14.65 11.00 2.71
CA PRO A 81 15.26 11.89 3.70
C PRO A 81 16.75 12.05 3.45
N ASP A 82 17.35 11.06 2.80
CA ASP A 82 18.76 11.07 2.44
C ASP A 82 19.00 11.71 1.06
N HIS A 83 17.92 11.99 0.33
CA HIS A 83 17.98 12.66 -0.95
C HIS A 83 18.31 14.13 -0.77
N VAL A 84 19.51 14.50 -1.18
CA VAL A 84 19.95 15.90 -1.28
C VAL A 84 20.26 16.16 -2.74
N CYS A 85 19.45 16.98 -3.41
CA CYS A 85 19.88 17.58 -4.65
C CYS A 85 20.94 18.64 -4.33
N ILE A 86 22.12 18.58 -4.97
CA ILE A 86 23.04 19.70 -5.05
C ILE A 86 22.78 20.40 -6.38
N VAL A 87 22.45 21.69 -6.30
CA VAL A 87 22.05 22.55 -7.40
C VAL A 87 23.16 23.58 -7.63
N THR A 88 23.82 23.48 -8.77
CA THR A 88 24.88 24.39 -9.22
C THR A 88 24.37 25.21 -10.41
N PRO A 89 25.08 26.26 -10.85
CA PRO A 89 24.75 26.97 -12.09
C PRO A 89 24.67 26.04 -13.31
N GLN A 90 25.56 25.04 -13.40
CA GLN A 90 25.65 24.13 -14.55
C GLN A 90 24.95 22.77 -14.35
N ARG A 91 24.43 22.46 -13.15
CA ARG A 91 23.56 21.29 -12.86
C ARG A 91 22.37 21.67 -11.97
N LEU A 92 21.20 21.77 -12.60
CA LEU A 92 19.92 21.96 -11.92
C LEU A 92 19.45 20.73 -11.10
N GLY A 93 18.42 20.92 -10.27
CA GLY A 93 17.81 19.83 -9.51
C GLY A 93 17.26 18.71 -10.40
N LEU A 94 17.33 17.46 -9.93
CA LEU A 94 17.05 16.25 -10.73
C LEU A 94 15.60 16.16 -11.24
N CYS A 95 14.68 16.90 -10.62
CA CYS A 95 13.28 17.02 -11.01
C CYS A 95 12.99 18.13 -12.05
N GLY A 96 14.01 18.84 -12.55
CA GLY A 96 13.86 19.96 -13.50
C GLY A 96 13.37 21.28 -12.89
N ALA A 97 12.75 21.25 -11.71
CA ALA A 97 11.97 22.37 -11.18
C ALA A 97 12.76 23.48 -10.45
N TYR A 98 14.05 23.28 -10.16
CA TYR A 98 14.87 24.23 -9.37
C TYR A 98 16.23 24.47 -10.01
N THR A 99 16.48 25.72 -10.42
CA THR A 99 17.80 26.20 -10.83
C THR A 99 18.55 26.85 -9.66
N TRP A 100 19.83 27.18 -9.85
CA TRP A 100 20.63 27.87 -8.83
C TRP A 100 20.03 29.23 -8.43
N LEU A 101 19.49 30.00 -9.38
CA LEU A 101 18.80 31.26 -9.09
C LEU A 101 17.49 31.06 -8.33
N ASP A 102 16.70 30.03 -8.67
CA ASP A 102 15.46 29.73 -7.95
C ASP A 102 15.76 29.31 -6.50
N CYS A 103 16.77 28.47 -6.27
CA CYS A 103 17.22 28.09 -4.94
C CYS A 103 17.72 29.31 -4.12
N LYS A 104 18.47 30.22 -4.76
CA LYS A 104 18.95 31.46 -4.13
C LYS A 104 17.81 32.38 -3.74
N ALA A 105 16.85 32.60 -4.65
CA ALA A 105 15.67 33.42 -4.39
C ALA A 105 14.79 32.79 -3.29
N SER A 106 14.53 31.48 -3.36
CA SER A 106 13.80 30.71 -2.35
C SER A 106 14.41 30.88 -0.96
N PHE A 107 15.73 30.72 -0.82
CA PHE A 107 16.44 30.95 0.45
C PHE A 107 16.39 32.41 0.93
N GLN A 108 16.44 33.39 0.02
CA GLN A 108 16.32 34.81 0.39
C GLN A 108 14.92 35.17 0.88
N LEU A 109 13.87 34.58 0.29
CA LEU A 109 12.48 34.74 0.73
C LEU A 109 12.24 34.05 2.08
N ASN A 110 12.72 32.80 2.20
CA ASN A 110 12.61 31.98 3.40
C ASN A 110 13.93 31.25 3.73
N PRO A 111 14.76 31.81 4.63
CA PRO A 111 16.00 31.17 5.09
C PRO A 111 15.84 29.84 5.84
N HIS A 112 14.59 29.46 6.17
CA HIS A 112 14.22 28.16 6.76
C HIS A 112 13.51 27.24 5.76
N GLY A 113 13.55 27.59 4.46
CA GLY A 113 12.99 26.79 3.38
C GLY A 113 13.85 25.57 3.02
N PRO A 114 13.40 24.77 2.04
CA PRO A 114 14.08 23.55 1.59
C PRO A 114 15.33 23.79 0.74
N ASN A 115 15.77 25.04 0.60
CA ASN A 115 16.94 25.42 -0.18
C ASN A 115 17.95 26.10 0.75
N GLU A 116 19.14 25.52 0.88
CA GLU A 116 20.18 26.05 1.77
C GLU A 116 21.48 26.32 1.00
N PRO A 117 22.26 27.37 1.35
CA PRO A 117 23.55 27.63 0.73
C PRO A 117 24.61 26.59 1.17
N VAL A 118 25.26 25.97 0.20
CA VAL A 118 26.34 24.99 0.37
C VAL A 118 27.64 25.61 -0.14
N LYS A 119 28.59 25.90 0.76
CA LYS A 119 29.93 26.36 0.35
C LYS A 119 30.69 25.21 -0.32
N LYS A 120 31.30 25.44 -1.49
CA LYS A 120 32.12 24.43 -2.19
C LYS A 120 33.24 23.87 -1.30
N GLY A 121 33.98 24.74 -0.60
CA GLY A 121 35.21 24.34 0.09
C GLY A 121 36.31 23.96 -0.91
N LYS A 122 37.24 23.08 -0.53
CA LYS A 122 38.29 22.61 -1.43
C LYS A 122 37.71 21.72 -2.53
N THR A 123 38.01 22.01 -3.79
CA THR A 123 37.77 21.09 -4.91
C THR A 123 38.65 19.85 -4.74
N LEU A 124 38.04 18.67 -4.72
CA LEU A 124 38.72 17.38 -4.60
C LEU A 124 38.97 16.78 -5.99
N ASP A 125 37.98 16.88 -6.89
CA ASP A 125 38.10 16.51 -8.29
C ASP A 125 37.34 17.55 -9.15
N PRO A 126 38.04 18.37 -9.95
CA PRO A 126 37.41 19.40 -10.79
C PRO A 126 36.72 18.83 -12.04
N VAL A 127 37.04 17.59 -12.44
CA VAL A 127 36.47 16.93 -13.63
C VAL A 127 35.17 16.23 -13.26
N LYS A 128 35.19 15.43 -12.19
CA LYS A 128 34.01 14.73 -11.66
C LYS A 128 33.04 15.65 -10.90
N GLY A 129 33.44 16.88 -10.61
CA GLY A 129 32.65 17.82 -9.81
C GLY A 129 32.48 17.31 -8.38
N GLN A 130 33.60 17.12 -7.69
CA GLN A 130 33.63 16.68 -6.29
C GLN A 130 34.31 17.75 -5.44
N TRP A 131 33.63 18.20 -4.37
CA TRP A 131 34.12 19.25 -3.47
C TRP A 131 33.94 18.83 -2.01
N GLU A 132 34.93 19.17 -1.18
CA GLU A 132 34.97 18.79 0.24
C GLU A 132 33.79 19.36 1.04
N GLY A 133 33.43 20.62 0.80
CA GLY A 133 32.29 21.27 1.47
C GLY A 133 30.95 20.69 1.05
N VAL A 134 30.83 20.28 -0.21
CA VAL A 134 29.64 19.57 -0.74
C VAL A 134 29.54 18.17 -0.14
N ASN A 135 30.62 17.38 -0.13
CA ASN A 135 30.63 16.05 0.51
C ASN A 135 30.34 16.14 2.02
N LYS A 136 30.89 17.14 2.72
CA LYS A 136 30.62 17.38 4.14
C LYS A 136 29.15 17.77 4.39
N TYR A 137 28.57 18.59 3.52
CA TYR A 137 27.15 18.95 3.59
C TYR A 137 26.26 17.75 3.29
N LEU A 138 26.55 16.99 2.23
CA LEU A 138 25.86 15.75 1.88
C LEU A 138 25.89 14.77 3.04
N LYS A 139 27.08 14.42 3.56
CA LYS A 139 27.20 13.50 4.71
C LYS A 139 26.42 13.97 5.94
N ALA A 140 26.30 15.28 6.18
CA ALA A 140 25.49 15.82 7.27
C ALA A 140 23.97 15.78 7.01
N LYS A 141 23.54 16.02 5.77
CA LYS A 141 22.13 16.20 5.38
C LYS A 141 21.47 14.95 4.83
N SER A 142 22.26 13.99 4.35
CA SER A 142 21.85 12.63 4.02
C SER A 142 22.03 11.66 5.19
N HIS A 143 22.11 12.16 6.43
CA HIS A 143 22.27 11.41 7.67
C HIS A 143 23.47 10.42 7.71
N GLY A 144 24.51 10.66 6.89
CA GLY A 144 25.68 9.79 6.74
C GLY A 144 25.63 8.84 5.54
N ASN A 145 24.50 8.75 4.83
CA ASN A 145 24.25 7.72 3.83
C ASN A 145 24.93 7.94 2.48
N LEU A 146 25.33 9.18 2.15
CA LEU A 146 26.28 9.51 1.08
C LEU A 146 27.53 10.12 1.71
N GLU A 147 28.67 9.44 1.60
CA GLU A 147 29.97 10.02 1.99
C GLU A 147 30.57 10.89 0.88
N ARG A 148 30.25 10.57 -0.38
CA ARG A 148 30.77 11.18 -1.60
C ARG A 148 29.71 11.17 -2.68
N PHE A 149 29.82 12.12 -3.60
CA PHE A 149 28.96 12.27 -4.79
C PHE A 149 29.77 12.97 -5.87
N ASN A 150 29.57 12.56 -7.12
CA ASN A 150 30.18 13.19 -8.28
C ASN A 150 29.10 13.97 -9.05
N ALA A 151 29.26 15.29 -9.16
CA ALA A 151 28.30 16.12 -9.87
C ALA A 151 28.34 15.91 -11.40
N TYR A 152 29.42 15.34 -11.96
CA TYR A 152 29.62 15.25 -13.41
C TYR A 152 30.03 13.86 -13.94
N SER A 153 29.96 12.82 -13.10
CA SER A 153 30.06 11.42 -13.55
C SER A 153 28.76 10.65 -13.31
N MET A 154 28.44 9.74 -14.24
CA MET A 154 27.38 8.74 -14.13
C MET A 154 27.90 7.33 -13.78
N ILE A 155 29.23 7.13 -13.79
CA ILE A 155 29.86 5.82 -13.56
C ILE A 155 30.17 5.63 -12.07
N GLU A 156 30.69 6.66 -11.40
CA GLU A 156 30.95 6.63 -9.96
C GLU A 156 29.89 7.49 -9.23
N ASP A 157 29.09 6.88 -8.35
CA ASP A 157 28.34 7.55 -7.26
C ASP A 157 26.88 8.21 -7.46
N PRO A 158 25.79 7.61 -8.10
CA PRO A 158 24.33 8.10 -8.22
C PRO A 158 23.08 7.57 -7.34
N MET A 159 21.86 7.08 -7.81
CA MET A 159 20.57 6.81 -6.97
C MET A 159 19.62 5.47 -7.09
N THR A 160 18.69 5.08 -6.13
CA THR A 160 17.95 3.70 -5.87
C THR A 160 17.48 3.35 -4.39
N SER A 161 16.60 2.33 -4.10
CA SER A 161 16.26 1.55 -2.84
C SER A 161 15.00 0.59 -2.94
N CYS A 162 14.93 -0.67 -2.37
CA CYS A 162 13.93 -1.75 -2.77
C CYS A 162 13.45 -2.87 -1.75
N VAL A 163 12.48 -3.77 -2.10
CA VAL A 163 12.01 -4.96 -1.29
C VAL A 163 11.86 -6.31 -2.05
N VAL A 164 11.82 -7.50 -1.42
CA VAL A 164 11.74 -8.80 -2.17
C VAL A 164 10.35 -9.19 -2.71
N GLY A 165 10.32 -10.03 -3.75
CA GLY A 165 9.12 -10.47 -4.48
C GLY A 165 8.03 -11.19 -3.69
N GLU A 166 8.37 -11.97 -2.66
CA GLU A 166 7.40 -12.64 -1.78
C GLU A 166 6.63 -11.67 -0.85
N THR A 167 6.97 -10.38 -0.87
CA THR A 167 6.30 -9.35 -0.06
C THR A 167 4.88 -9.14 -0.55
N GLU A 168 3.91 -9.25 0.35
CA GLU A 168 2.48 -9.12 0.07
C GLU A 168 2.01 -7.71 0.41
N LEU A 169 1.26 -7.10 -0.49
CA LEU A 169 0.61 -5.80 -0.32
C LEU A 169 -0.90 -6.01 -0.31
N ILE A 170 -1.62 -5.07 0.28
CA ILE A 170 -3.07 -4.96 0.04
C ILE A 170 -3.26 -4.04 -1.17
N ILE A 171 -3.58 -4.64 -2.32
CA ILE A 171 -3.87 -3.97 -3.58
C ILE A 171 -5.34 -4.21 -3.89
N ASP A 172 -6.10 -3.13 -4.13
CA ASP A 172 -7.55 -3.14 -4.39
C ASP A 172 -8.34 -4.01 -3.38
N GLY A 173 -7.99 -3.84 -2.10
CA GLY A 173 -8.57 -4.56 -0.96
C GLY A 173 -8.14 -6.03 -0.79
N LYS A 174 -7.27 -6.57 -1.65
CA LYS A 174 -6.87 -8.00 -1.63
C LYS A 174 -5.37 -8.17 -1.36
N PRO A 175 -4.95 -9.26 -0.70
CA PRO A 175 -3.54 -9.57 -0.54
C PRO A 175 -2.97 -10.08 -1.87
N VAL A 176 -1.94 -9.40 -2.37
CA VAL A 176 -1.26 -9.71 -3.63
C VAL A 176 0.25 -9.63 -3.40
N LYS A 177 1.03 -10.59 -3.89
CA LYS A 177 2.50 -10.48 -3.86
C LYS A 177 2.96 -9.40 -4.83
N ILE A 178 3.95 -8.61 -4.44
CA ILE A 178 4.50 -7.56 -5.29
C ILE A 178 5.05 -8.13 -6.60
N GLU A 179 5.69 -9.30 -6.56
CA GLU A 179 6.18 -10.00 -7.75
C GLU A 179 5.05 -10.38 -8.72
N ASP A 180 3.96 -10.98 -8.21
CA ASP A 180 2.81 -11.37 -9.02
C ASP A 180 2.13 -10.15 -9.63
N PHE A 181 1.96 -9.07 -8.87
CA PHE A 181 1.37 -7.82 -9.36
C PHE A 181 2.23 -7.15 -10.43
N VAL A 182 3.52 -6.94 -10.16
CA VAL A 182 4.42 -6.27 -11.09
C VAL A 182 4.60 -7.08 -12.37
N ASN A 183 4.79 -8.41 -12.27
CA ASN A 183 4.97 -9.25 -13.45
C ASN A 183 3.69 -9.38 -14.30
N SER A 184 2.49 -9.45 -13.69
CA SER A 184 1.22 -9.54 -14.43
C SER A 184 0.85 -8.27 -15.19
N HIS A 185 1.41 -7.12 -14.83
CA HIS A 185 1.15 -5.84 -15.49
C HIS A 185 2.30 -5.36 -16.40
N ARG A 186 3.39 -6.14 -16.58
CA ARG A 186 4.49 -5.74 -17.49
C ARG A 186 3.96 -5.54 -18.90
N GLY A 187 4.30 -4.41 -19.52
CA GLY A 187 3.82 -4.05 -20.86
C GLY A 187 2.38 -3.53 -20.91
N SER A 188 1.78 -3.16 -19.76
CA SER A 188 0.43 -2.59 -19.72
C SER A 188 0.33 -1.47 -18.67
N GLU A 189 -0.36 -0.38 -19.00
CA GLU A 189 -0.65 0.71 -18.04
C GLU A 189 -1.82 0.39 -17.09
N ASN A 190 -2.45 -0.78 -17.20
CA ASN A 190 -3.62 -1.14 -16.38
C ASN A 190 -3.35 -1.11 -14.87
N TYR A 191 -2.09 -1.21 -14.42
CA TYR A 191 -1.72 -1.06 -13.00
C TYR A 191 -2.10 0.31 -12.43
N THR A 192 -2.24 1.35 -13.27
CA THR A 192 -2.64 2.71 -12.84
C THR A 192 -4.09 2.80 -12.36
N LYS A 193 -4.90 1.77 -12.63
CA LYS A 193 -6.26 1.61 -12.12
C LYS A 193 -6.28 0.99 -10.71
N SER A 194 -5.18 0.38 -10.29
CA SER A 194 -5.03 -0.24 -8.98
C SER A 194 -4.51 0.74 -7.93
N SER A 195 -4.83 0.44 -6.67
CA SER A 195 -4.51 1.24 -5.50
C SER A 195 -3.91 0.37 -4.39
N ALA A 196 -2.98 0.93 -3.62
CA ALA A 196 -2.36 0.24 -2.49
C ALA A 196 -2.63 0.96 -1.17
N LEU A 197 -2.62 0.22 -0.05
CA LEU A 197 -2.81 0.80 1.27
C LEU A 197 -1.61 1.66 1.69
N THR A 198 -1.92 2.86 2.19
CA THR A 198 -0.97 3.81 2.76
C THR A 198 -1.57 4.53 3.98
N LEU A 199 -0.83 5.48 4.55
CA LEU A 199 -1.20 6.25 5.72
C LEU A 199 -1.18 7.77 5.39
N LYS A 200 -2.29 8.46 5.64
CA LYS A 200 -2.37 9.94 5.64
C LYS A 200 -2.98 10.42 6.96
N GLU A 201 -2.39 11.42 7.58
CA GLU A 201 -2.84 11.98 8.88
C GLU A 201 -3.07 10.92 9.96
N GLY A 202 -2.28 9.84 9.94
CA GLY A 202 -2.45 8.69 10.83
C GLY A 202 -3.68 7.80 10.53
N LYS A 203 -4.40 8.02 9.42
CA LYS A 203 -5.51 7.21 8.89
C LYS A 203 -5.10 6.35 7.71
N VAL A 204 -5.68 5.16 7.62
CA VAL A 204 -5.41 4.21 6.52
C VAL A 204 -6.26 4.58 5.30
N GLU A 205 -5.60 4.76 4.16
CA GLU A 205 -6.23 5.08 2.88
C GLU A 205 -5.74 4.16 1.75
N GLN A 206 -6.49 4.10 0.64
CA GLN A 206 -6.02 3.52 -0.62
C GLN A 206 -5.58 4.67 -1.55
N GLU A 207 -4.34 4.61 -2.04
CA GLU A 207 -3.78 5.61 -2.95
C GLU A 207 -3.43 4.93 -4.30
N PRO A 208 -3.76 5.54 -5.47
CA PRO A 208 -3.47 4.96 -6.77
C PRO A 208 -1.98 4.71 -7.01
N ILE A 209 -1.65 3.57 -7.60
CA ILE A 209 -0.31 3.21 -8.04
C ILE A 209 0.00 3.97 -9.33
N VAL A 210 1.13 4.68 -9.40
CA VAL A 210 1.55 5.45 -10.59
C VAL A 210 2.83 4.91 -11.23
N ALA A 211 3.64 4.16 -10.49
CA ALA A 211 4.73 3.38 -11.08
C ALA A 211 4.95 2.08 -10.31
N MET A 212 5.49 1.09 -11.01
CA MET A 212 5.91 -0.19 -10.48
C MET A 212 7.33 -0.51 -10.96
N GLN A 213 8.11 -1.14 -10.10
CA GLN A 213 9.56 -1.22 -10.24
C GLN A 213 10.05 -2.66 -9.96
N ARG A 214 11.09 -3.11 -10.69
CA ARG A 214 11.72 -4.43 -10.55
C ARG A 214 13.22 -4.36 -10.89
N PHE A 215 14.07 -4.89 -10.01
CA PHE A 215 15.54 -4.83 -10.08
C PHE A 215 16.17 -6.16 -9.77
N PRO A 216 17.37 -6.47 -10.29
CA PRO A 216 18.20 -7.55 -9.76
C PRO A 216 18.32 -7.42 -8.23
N ALA A 217 18.10 -8.52 -7.50
CA ALA A 217 18.23 -8.50 -6.05
C ALA A 217 19.70 -8.43 -5.63
N PRO A 218 20.09 -7.54 -4.69
CA PRO A 218 21.48 -7.43 -4.25
C PRO A 218 21.96 -8.69 -3.51
N GLU A 219 23.28 -8.83 -3.36
CA GLU A 219 23.88 -9.97 -2.65
C GLU A 219 23.49 -10.04 -1.17
N THR A 220 23.20 -8.90 -0.54
CA THR A 220 22.84 -8.81 0.89
C THR A 220 21.50 -8.12 1.06
N LEU A 221 20.65 -8.72 1.90
CA LEU A 221 19.34 -8.21 2.28
C LEU A 221 19.21 -8.22 3.81
N ILE A 222 18.32 -7.38 4.34
CA ILE A 222 17.99 -7.37 5.77
C ILE A 222 16.67 -8.07 5.98
N LYS A 223 16.64 -9.02 6.90
CA LYS A 223 15.41 -9.64 7.39
C LYS A 223 15.06 -9.12 8.77
N LEU A 224 13.90 -8.49 8.89
CA LEU A 224 13.33 -8.04 10.16
C LEU A 224 12.18 -8.96 10.57
N ARG A 225 12.00 -9.18 11.89
CA ARG A 225 10.79 -9.81 12.44
C ARG A 225 10.22 -9.00 13.59
N THR A 226 8.93 -8.66 13.51
CA THR A 226 8.22 -7.92 14.55
C THR A 226 7.60 -8.83 15.62
N LYS A 227 7.16 -8.27 16.74
CA LYS A 227 6.50 -8.99 17.84
C LYS A 227 5.08 -9.43 17.47
N SER A 228 4.38 -8.75 16.55
CA SER A 228 3.16 -9.31 15.94
C SER A 228 3.43 -10.47 14.97
N GLY A 229 4.70 -10.85 14.78
CA GLY A 229 5.12 -12.00 13.98
C GLY A 229 5.21 -11.73 12.48
N VAL A 230 5.12 -10.47 12.05
CA VAL A 230 5.38 -10.08 10.66
C VAL A 230 6.87 -10.22 10.37
N GLU A 231 7.20 -10.82 9.22
CA GLU A 231 8.56 -10.85 8.67
C GLU A 231 8.64 -9.87 7.50
N LEU A 232 9.72 -9.12 7.40
CA LEU A 232 10.08 -8.28 6.26
C LEU A 232 11.44 -8.73 5.71
N ILE A 233 11.63 -8.64 4.41
CA ILE A 233 12.94 -8.82 3.77
C ILE A 233 13.12 -7.68 2.77
N LEU A 234 14.12 -6.84 3.03
CA LEU A 234 14.31 -5.52 2.43
C LEU A 234 15.76 -5.37 1.94
N THR A 235 16.03 -4.41 1.06
CA THR A 235 17.42 -3.96 0.86
C THR A 235 17.92 -3.20 2.11
N PRO A 236 19.23 -3.17 2.40
CA PRO A 236 19.77 -2.55 3.62
C PRO A 236 19.32 -1.09 3.83
N ASN A 237 19.34 -0.34 2.75
CA ASN A 237 18.95 1.07 2.63
C ASN A 237 17.43 1.31 2.53
N HIS A 238 16.57 0.30 2.70
CA HIS A 238 15.13 0.50 2.64
C HIS A 238 14.60 1.05 3.97
N GLU A 239 13.83 2.14 3.94
CA GLU A 239 13.42 2.83 5.17
C GLU A 239 12.08 2.38 5.74
N LEU A 240 11.98 2.42 7.08
CA LEU A 240 10.76 2.23 7.86
C LEU A 240 10.59 3.36 8.87
N VAL A 241 9.34 3.70 9.23
CA VAL A 241 9.11 4.69 10.30
C VAL A 241 9.32 4.06 11.67
N VAL A 242 10.32 4.53 12.40
CA VAL A 242 10.66 4.13 13.78
C VAL A 242 10.30 5.24 14.77
N ASP A 243 9.78 4.85 15.94
CA ASP A 243 9.53 5.75 17.07
C ASP A 243 10.80 6.01 17.89
N ARG A 244 11.43 7.15 17.61
CA ARG A 244 12.58 7.70 18.34
C ARG A 244 12.09 8.69 19.42
N TRP A 245 12.97 9.05 20.35
CA TRP A 245 12.63 9.92 21.50
C TRP A 245 12.10 11.30 21.09
N GLU A 246 12.64 11.87 20.01
CA GLU A 246 12.27 13.22 19.57
C GLU A 246 10.98 13.22 18.75
N ARG A 247 10.90 12.34 17.75
CA ARG A 247 9.81 12.22 16.80
C ARG A 247 9.75 10.82 16.19
N LEU A 248 8.68 10.55 15.45
CA LEU A 248 8.66 9.45 14.47
C LEU A 248 9.62 9.84 13.32
N GLY A 249 10.52 8.94 12.95
CA GLY A 249 11.53 9.19 11.91
C GLY A 249 11.70 8.00 10.98
N TRP A 250 12.06 8.25 9.74
CA TRP A 250 12.52 7.20 8.83
C TRP A 250 13.89 6.70 9.27
N VAL A 251 14.11 5.39 9.21
CA VAL A 251 15.36 4.71 9.58
C VAL A 251 15.57 3.55 8.60
N ARG A 252 16.80 3.36 8.11
CA ARG A 252 17.18 2.28 7.20
C ARG A 252 17.03 0.90 7.85
N ALA A 253 16.74 -0.12 7.05
CA ALA A 253 16.56 -1.49 7.53
C ALA A 253 17.82 -2.04 8.24
N ASP A 254 19.02 -1.66 7.80
CA ASP A 254 20.30 -2.06 8.41
C ASP A 254 20.67 -1.30 9.69
N GLU A 255 20.05 -0.15 9.95
CA GLU A 255 20.19 0.62 11.20
C GLU A 255 19.17 0.23 12.27
N ILE A 256 18.14 -0.55 11.92
CA ILE A 256 17.07 -0.96 12.83
C ILE A 256 17.58 -2.02 13.81
N GLY A 257 17.49 -1.71 15.11
CA GLY A 257 17.90 -2.59 16.20
C GLY A 257 16.78 -3.47 16.75
N ILE A 258 17.15 -4.54 17.48
CA ILE A 258 16.20 -5.28 18.31
C ILE A 258 15.69 -4.35 19.43
N GLY A 259 14.37 -4.28 19.61
CA GLY A 259 13.72 -3.38 20.56
C GLY A 259 13.22 -2.07 19.95
N ASP A 260 13.69 -1.69 18.75
CA ASP A 260 13.11 -0.59 17.99
C ASP A 260 11.62 -0.84 17.71
N ARG A 261 10.85 0.25 17.54
CA ARG A 261 9.41 0.16 17.33
C ARG A 261 9.03 0.83 16.03
N ILE A 262 8.53 0.04 15.09
CA ILE A 262 8.08 0.51 13.79
C ILE A 262 6.57 0.74 13.76
N ILE A 263 6.14 1.61 12.85
CA ILE A 263 4.72 1.81 12.56
C ILE A 263 4.15 0.59 11.84
N SER A 264 3.10 0.01 12.42
CA SER A 264 2.38 -1.15 11.89
C SER A 264 0.87 -0.92 11.89
N LEU A 265 0.19 -1.33 10.84
CA LEU A 265 -1.24 -1.10 10.61
C LEU A 265 -2.11 -1.83 11.66
N SER A 266 -2.85 -1.08 12.48
CA SER A 266 -3.68 -1.63 13.57
C SER A 266 -5.09 -1.99 13.12
N GLN A 267 -5.57 -1.43 12.00
CA GLN A 267 -6.86 -1.76 11.40
C GLN A 267 -6.90 -1.51 9.90
N LEU A 268 -7.67 -2.33 9.16
CA LEU A 268 -7.82 -2.23 7.69
C LEU A 268 -9.01 -1.34 7.30
N GLY A 269 -8.71 -0.15 6.78
CA GLY A 269 -9.67 0.83 6.24
C GLY A 269 -10.21 0.50 4.84
N LEU A 270 -10.69 -0.73 4.63
CA LEU A 270 -11.26 -1.17 3.35
C LEU A 270 -12.76 -0.83 3.23
N PRO A 271 -13.30 -0.64 2.01
CA PRO A 271 -14.74 -0.64 1.78
C PRO A 271 -15.35 -2.00 2.14
N SER A 272 -16.66 -2.02 2.42
CA SER A 272 -17.41 -3.26 2.65
C SER A 272 -18.27 -3.58 1.42
N ASN A 273 -18.18 -4.82 0.95
CA ASN A 273 -18.90 -5.36 -0.19
C ASN A 273 -19.42 -6.76 0.19
N LEU A 274 -20.72 -7.00 0.03
CA LEU A 274 -21.31 -8.33 0.20
C LEU A 274 -21.83 -8.80 -1.16
N PRO A 275 -21.12 -9.68 -1.87
CA PRO A 275 -21.58 -10.17 -3.17
C PRO A 275 -22.89 -10.96 -3.03
N GLU A 276 -23.82 -10.76 -3.96
CA GLU A 276 -25.04 -11.56 -4.01
C GLU A 276 -24.74 -13.01 -4.36
N MET A 277 -25.43 -13.94 -3.69
CA MET A 277 -25.20 -15.37 -3.82
C MET A 277 -25.31 -15.86 -5.26
N VAL A 278 -26.34 -15.42 -5.99
CA VAL A 278 -26.57 -15.81 -7.40
C VAL A 278 -25.42 -15.39 -8.31
N ASN A 279 -24.76 -14.26 -8.03
CA ASN A 279 -23.61 -13.77 -8.80
C ASN A 279 -22.30 -14.51 -8.48
N ILE A 280 -22.24 -15.24 -7.36
CA ILE A 280 -21.12 -16.12 -6.99
C ILE A 280 -21.22 -17.48 -7.70
N LEU A 281 -22.45 -17.99 -7.88
CA LEU A 281 -22.68 -19.34 -8.41
C LEU A 281 -22.24 -19.48 -9.89
N PRO A 282 -21.69 -20.64 -10.29
CA PRO A 282 -21.25 -20.90 -11.66
C PRO A 282 -22.35 -20.76 -12.72
N ASP A 283 -21.97 -20.36 -13.93
CA ASP A 283 -22.91 -20.17 -15.05
C ASP A 283 -23.63 -21.45 -15.51
N ASP A 284 -23.15 -22.63 -15.15
CA ASP A 284 -23.79 -23.91 -15.45
C ASP A 284 -24.64 -24.50 -14.30
N PHE A 285 -24.74 -23.80 -13.15
CA PHE A 285 -25.87 -24.01 -12.23
C PHE A 285 -27.17 -23.67 -12.97
N ARG A 286 -28.27 -24.35 -12.62
CA ARG A 286 -29.55 -24.17 -13.31
C ARG A 286 -30.60 -23.60 -12.38
N ALA A 287 -31.19 -22.44 -12.67
CA ALA A 287 -32.38 -21.98 -11.96
C ALA A 287 -33.53 -22.96 -12.20
N ALA A 288 -34.24 -23.35 -11.14
CA ALA A 288 -35.26 -24.39 -11.14
C ALA A 288 -36.66 -23.86 -10.72
N ASP A 289 -36.80 -22.55 -10.53
CA ASP A 289 -38.05 -21.90 -10.17
C ASP A 289 -39.01 -21.87 -11.37
N GLN A 290 -40.12 -22.63 -11.28
CA GLN A 290 -41.02 -22.82 -12.43
C GLN A 290 -41.71 -21.52 -12.86
N ASP A 291 -42.11 -20.67 -11.91
CA ASP A 291 -42.76 -19.38 -12.19
C ASP A 291 -41.86 -18.46 -13.04
N LEU A 292 -40.55 -18.43 -12.73
CA LEU A 292 -39.56 -17.69 -13.51
C LEU A 292 -39.41 -18.28 -14.92
N ILE A 293 -39.38 -19.60 -15.03
CA ILE A 293 -39.25 -20.31 -16.31
C ILE A 293 -40.47 -20.04 -17.21
N GLU A 294 -41.70 -20.09 -16.68
CA GLU A 294 -42.92 -19.79 -17.43
C GLU A 294 -43.04 -18.31 -17.80
N LYS A 295 -42.64 -17.40 -16.91
CA LYS A 295 -42.56 -15.96 -17.21
C LYS A 295 -41.60 -15.68 -18.38
N ILE A 296 -40.43 -16.31 -18.38
CA ILE A 296 -39.44 -16.19 -19.46
C ILE A 296 -39.97 -16.80 -20.77
N LYS A 297 -40.59 -17.98 -20.73
CA LYS A 297 -41.25 -18.57 -21.92
C LYS A 297 -42.30 -17.63 -22.50
N THR A 298 -43.13 -17.03 -21.65
CA THR A 298 -44.18 -16.08 -22.06
C THR A 298 -43.59 -14.84 -22.72
N GLN A 299 -42.51 -14.27 -22.16
CA GLN A 299 -41.79 -13.14 -22.76
C GLN A 299 -41.15 -13.50 -24.11
N LEU A 300 -40.56 -14.69 -24.24
CA LEU A 300 -39.98 -15.18 -25.51
C LEU A 300 -41.05 -15.39 -26.59
N ILE A 301 -42.20 -15.96 -26.24
CA ILE A 301 -43.33 -16.14 -27.16
C ILE A 301 -43.90 -14.80 -27.58
N SER A 302 -44.07 -13.86 -26.64
CA SER A 302 -44.54 -12.50 -26.94
C SER A 302 -43.61 -11.75 -27.89
N LYS A 303 -42.29 -11.82 -27.69
CA LYS A 303 -41.29 -11.11 -28.52
C LYS A 303 -41.07 -11.74 -29.91
N TYR A 304 -41.06 -13.06 -30.02
CA TYR A 304 -40.69 -13.78 -31.26
C TYR A 304 -41.85 -14.55 -31.92
N GLY A 305 -43.06 -14.46 -31.37
CA GLY A 305 -44.28 -15.14 -31.85
C GLY A 305 -44.35 -16.64 -31.53
N SER A 306 -43.22 -17.33 -31.37
CA SER A 306 -43.19 -18.70 -30.84
C SER A 306 -41.84 -19.04 -30.21
N LEU A 307 -41.83 -20.01 -29.29
CA LEU A 307 -40.59 -20.47 -28.65
C LEU A 307 -39.58 -21.04 -29.66
N ARG A 308 -40.06 -21.68 -30.73
CA ARG A 308 -39.21 -22.18 -31.84
C ARG A 308 -38.55 -21.02 -32.61
N LYS A 309 -39.29 -19.94 -32.88
CA LYS A 309 -38.71 -18.73 -33.50
C LYS A 309 -37.68 -18.07 -32.58
N ALA A 310 -37.96 -17.98 -31.28
CA ALA A 310 -37.02 -17.44 -30.30
C ALA A 310 -35.71 -18.25 -30.26
N LEU A 311 -35.79 -19.58 -30.19
CA LEU A 311 -34.62 -20.47 -30.14
C LEU A 311 -33.80 -20.53 -31.44
N ASN A 312 -34.35 -20.06 -32.57
CA ASN A 312 -33.56 -19.86 -33.79
C ASN A 312 -32.74 -18.55 -33.76
N HIS A 313 -33.13 -17.56 -32.94
CA HIS A 313 -32.44 -16.26 -32.83
C HIS A 313 -31.49 -16.20 -31.64
N ILE A 314 -31.76 -16.94 -30.56
CA ILE A 314 -30.91 -16.98 -29.36
C ILE A 314 -29.98 -18.19 -29.45
N PRO A 315 -28.64 -18.04 -29.31
CA PRO A 315 -27.67 -19.12 -29.52
C PRO A 315 -27.59 -20.12 -28.35
N ILE A 316 -28.74 -20.69 -27.96
CA ILE A 316 -28.88 -21.64 -26.84
C ILE A 316 -29.69 -22.88 -27.25
N LYS A 317 -29.50 -23.99 -26.53
CA LYS A 317 -30.30 -25.21 -26.71
C LYS A 317 -31.15 -25.46 -25.47
N LEU A 318 -32.41 -25.02 -25.50
CA LEU A 318 -33.43 -25.40 -24.51
C LEU A 318 -34.17 -26.66 -24.98
N PRO A 319 -34.11 -27.79 -24.24
CA PRO A 319 -34.92 -28.98 -24.55
C PRO A 319 -36.43 -28.73 -24.48
N SER A 320 -37.23 -29.58 -25.14
CA SER A 320 -38.68 -29.60 -24.91
C SER A 320 -38.97 -29.98 -23.44
N GLY A 321 -39.76 -29.17 -22.73
CA GLY A 321 -40.13 -29.46 -21.33
C GLY A 321 -39.07 -29.12 -20.27
N VAL A 322 -38.28 -28.06 -20.47
CA VAL A 322 -37.24 -27.62 -19.52
C VAL A 322 -37.78 -27.41 -18.10
N LYS A 323 -37.29 -28.20 -17.13
CA LYS A 323 -37.54 -28.01 -15.68
C LYS A 323 -36.53 -27.08 -15.00
N SER A 324 -35.40 -26.76 -15.62
CA SER A 324 -34.40 -25.80 -15.10
C SER A 324 -33.51 -25.24 -16.21
N ILE A 325 -33.14 -23.96 -16.17
CA ILE A 325 -32.34 -23.27 -17.21
C ILE A 325 -30.98 -22.86 -16.61
N LYS A 326 -29.86 -23.05 -17.34
CA LYS A 326 -28.52 -22.63 -16.84
C LYS A 326 -28.46 -21.12 -16.61
N MET A 327 -27.68 -20.65 -15.64
CA MET A 327 -27.50 -19.21 -15.40
C MET A 327 -26.90 -18.48 -16.61
N GLY A 328 -25.92 -19.07 -17.31
CA GLY A 328 -25.36 -18.51 -18.54
C GLY A 328 -26.38 -18.44 -19.69
N ASP A 329 -27.23 -19.47 -19.82
CA ASP A 329 -28.33 -19.46 -20.80
C ASP A 329 -29.37 -18.37 -20.41
N LEU A 330 -29.68 -18.21 -19.12
CA LEU A 330 -30.58 -17.15 -18.62
C LEU A 330 -30.04 -15.75 -18.87
N LYS A 331 -28.76 -15.48 -18.61
CA LYS A 331 -28.10 -14.21 -18.93
C LYS A 331 -28.17 -13.91 -20.43
N THR A 332 -27.99 -14.93 -21.27
CA THR A 332 -28.12 -14.83 -22.72
C THR A 332 -29.56 -14.50 -23.13
N ILE A 333 -30.56 -15.16 -22.53
CA ILE A 333 -31.98 -14.90 -22.76
C ILE A 333 -32.36 -13.47 -22.32
N ALA A 334 -31.89 -13.03 -21.14
CA ALA A 334 -32.15 -11.71 -20.58
C ALA A 334 -31.76 -10.59 -21.58
N SER A 335 -30.53 -10.68 -22.08
CA SER A 335 -30.00 -9.77 -23.12
C SER A 335 -30.88 -9.77 -24.39
N HIS A 336 -31.25 -10.94 -24.92
CA HIS A 336 -32.10 -11.04 -26.12
C HIS A 336 -33.56 -10.63 -25.89
N LEU A 337 -34.07 -10.66 -24.65
CA LEU A 337 -35.36 -10.10 -24.29
C LEU A 337 -35.30 -8.58 -24.11
N GLY A 338 -34.15 -8.03 -23.71
CA GLY A 338 -34.03 -6.64 -23.24
C GLY A 338 -34.44 -6.49 -21.77
N VAL A 339 -34.34 -7.56 -20.99
CA VAL A 339 -34.65 -7.57 -19.56
C VAL A 339 -33.34 -7.53 -18.79
N ASP A 340 -33.26 -6.66 -17.78
CA ASP A 340 -32.09 -6.57 -16.91
C ASP A 340 -31.88 -7.87 -16.12
N TRP A 341 -30.64 -8.37 -16.11
CA TRP A 341 -30.23 -9.50 -15.28
C TRP A 341 -30.53 -9.27 -13.80
N GLU A 342 -30.42 -8.01 -13.34
CA GLU A 342 -30.67 -7.61 -11.97
C GLU A 342 -32.12 -7.88 -11.54
N VAL A 343 -33.07 -7.84 -12.47
CA VAL A 343 -34.49 -8.19 -12.24
C VAL A 343 -34.70 -9.70 -12.27
N ILE A 344 -33.96 -10.45 -13.10
CA ILE A 344 -34.10 -11.91 -13.22
C ILE A 344 -33.50 -12.63 -12.01
N LYS A 345 -32.31 -12.23 -11.55
CA LYS A 345 -31.60 -12.91 -10.45
C LYS A 345 -32.39 -12.93 -9.13
N THR A 346 -33.17 -11.89 -8.84
CA THR A 346 -33.98 -11.79 -7.60
C THR A 346 -35.16 -12.77 -7.56
N GLN A 347 -35.52 -13.37 -8.70
CA GLN A 347 -36.56 -14.38 -8.81
C GLN A 347 -36.00 -15.81 -8.70
N ILE A 348 -34.68 -15.97 -8.62
CA ILE A 348 -34.00 -17.27 -8.51
C ILE A 348 -33.91 -17.67 -7.03
N LYS A 349 -34.74 -18.63 -6.63
CA LYS A 349 -34.82 -19.16 -5.26
C LYS A 349 -34.37 -20.61 -5.17
N THR A 350 -34.31 -21.33 -6.29
CA THR A 350 -33.98 -22.75 -6.34
C THR A 350 -32.97 -23.03 -7.44
N VAL A 351 -31.88 -23.71 -7.12
CA VAL A 351 -30.85 -24.11 -8.09
C VAL A 351 -30.71 -25.61 -8.21
N ASN A 352 -30.33 -26.09 -9.40
CA ASN A 352 -30.08 -27.49 -9.70
C ASN A 352 -28.70 -27.67 -10.33
N THR A 353 -27.89 -28.57 -9.76
CA THR A 353 -26.51 -28.88 -10.18
C THR A 353 -26.41 -30.17 -11.01
N ALA A 354 -27.48 -30.52 -11.73
CA ALA A 354 -27.78 -31.79 -12.39
C ALA A 354 -27.96 -33.00 -11.45
N SER A 355 -27.26 -33.04 -10.31
CA SER A 355 -27.34 -34.11 -9.30
C SER A 355 -28.28 -33.80 -8.12
N SER A 356 -28.67 -32.55 -7.91
CA SER A 356 -29.40 -32.14 -6.71
C SER A 356 -30.10 -30.78 -6.89
N PHE A 357 -31.27 -30.60 -6.27
CA PHE A 357 -31.99 -29.32 -6.18
C PHE A 357 -31.78 -28.69 -4.80
N VAL A 358 -31.31 -27.44 -4.71
CA VAL A 358 -31.08 -26.70 -3.46
C VAL A 358 -31.95 -25.45 -3.46
N LYS A 359 -32.71 -25.19 -2.38
CA LYS A 359 -33.27 -23.86 -2.13
C LYS A 359 -32.15 -22.93 -1.64
N LEU A 360 -32.01 -21.79 -2.31
CA LEU A 360 -31.06 -20.76 -1.88
C LEU A 360 -31.58 -20.06 -0.62
N PRO A 361 -30.72 -19.83 0.39
CA PRO A 361 -31.02 -18.86 1.43
C PRO A 361 -31.26 -17.47 0.83
N GLU A 362 -32.17 -16.69 1.41
CA GLU A 362 -32.56 -15.36 0.88
C GLU A 362 -31.39 -14.37 0.76
N ARG A 363 -30.37 -14.53 1.61
CA ARG A 363 -29.16 -13.72 1.63
C ARG A 363 -27.98 -14.52 2.18
N LEU A 364 -26.75 -14.06 1.90
CA LEU A 364 -25.57 -14.50 2.63
C LEU A 364 -25.59 -13.90 4.04
N SER A 365 -26.20 -14.64 4.98
CA SER A 365 -26.28 -14.26 6.39
C SER A 365 -24.96 -14.53 7.14
N GLU A 366 -24.79 -13.86 8.26
CA GLU A 366 -23.72 -14.12 9.23
C GLU A 366 -23.69 -15.60 9.66
N ASP A 367 -24.85 -16.23 9.77
CA ASP A 367 -25.01 -17.64 10.12
C ASP A 367 -24.38 -18.60 9.09
N ILE A 368 -24.45 -18.28 7.79
CA ILE A 368 -23.77 -19.06 6.74
C ILE A 368 -22.25 -18.91 6.89
N PHE A 369 -21.76 -17.72 7.26
CA PHE A 369 -20.34 -17.51 7.55
C PHE A 369 -19.89 -18.22 8.83
N TYR A 370 -20.73 -18.29 9.86
CA TYR A 370 -20.48 -19.07 11.07
C TYR A 370 -20.37 -20.58 10.78
N LEU A 371 -21.28 -21.14 9.97
CA LEU A 371 -21.18 -22.52 9.48
C LEU A 371 -19.88 -22.76 8.70
N MET A 372 -19.54 -21.87 7.77
CA MET A 372 -18.29 -21.90 7.03
C MET A 372 -17.05 -21.81 7.96
N GLY A 373 -17.15 -21.10 9.08
CA GLY A 373 -16.14 -21.05 10.13
C GLY A 373 -15.95 -22.39 10.84
N LEU A 374 -17.05 -23.04 11.26
CA LEU A 374 -17.00 -24.38 11.86
C LEU A 374 -16.46 -25.44 10.88
N ILE A 375 -16.79 -25.32 9.59
CA ILE A 375 -16.23 -26.18 8.55
C ILE A 375 -14.73 -25.90 8.34
N ALA A 376 -14.28 -24.66 8.58
CA ALA A 376 -12.87 -24.28 8.51
C ALA A 376 -12.03 -24.75 9.72
N SER A 377 -12.63 -25.09 10.86
CA SER A 377 -11.96 -25.75 11.99
C SER A 377 -11.99 -27.27 11.86
N ASP A 378 -12.94 -27.93 12.52
CA ASP A 378 -13.05 -29.39 12.63
C ASP A 378 -13.80 -30.04 11.46
N GLY A 379 -14.04 -29.28 10.40
CA GLY A 379 -14.73 -29.76 9.21
C GLY A 379 -13.81 -30.26 8.11
N SER A 380 -14.39 -31.02 7.18
CA SER A 380 -13.75 -31.38 5.92
C SER A 380 -14.75 -31.30 4.77
N ILE A 381 -14.25 -30.93 3.59
CA ILE A 381 -15.02 -30.90 2.35
C ILE A 381 -14.39 -31.87 1.36
N THR A 382 -15.16 -32.80 0.84
CA THR A 382 -14.74 -33.75 -0.20
C THR A 382 -15.56 -33.55 -1.46
N ARG A 383 -14.89 -33.14 -2.55
CA ARG A 383 -15.50 -32.99 -3.87
C ARG A 383 -15.32 -34.27 -4.69
N ARG A 384 -16.41 -34.99 -4.98
CA ARG A 384 -16.39 -36.28 -5.72
C ARG A 384 -16.75 -36.17 -7.20
N GLY A 385 -17.41 -35.09 -7.57
CA GLY A 385 -17.79 -34.73 -8.94
C GLY A 385 -17.85 -33.22 -9.08
N LYS A 386 -18.20 -32.71 -10.27
CA LYS A 386 -18.10 -31.26 -10.57
C LYS A 386 -18.76 -30.39 -9.50
N TYR A 387 -19.95 -30.76 -9.04
CA TYR A 387 -20.69 -30.11 -7.97
C TYR A 387 -21.19 -31.11 -6.92
N GLU A 388 -20.43 -32.17 -6.65
CA GLU A 388 -20.79 -33.13 -5.59
C GLU A 388 -19.90 -32.89 -4.36
N TYR A 389 -20.39 -32.04 -3.47
CA TYR A 389 -19.70 -31.64 -2.24
C TYR A 389 -20.29 -32.38 -1.04
N HIS A 390 -19.51 -33.31 -0.49
CA HIS A 390 -19.75 -33.91 0.81
C HIS A 390 -19.04 -33.08 1.87
N ILE A 391 -19.76 -32.71 2.93
CA ILE A 391 -19.26 -31.89 4.02
C ILE A 391 -19.45 -32.68 5.31
N ASP A 392 -18.34 -32.88 6.02
CA ASP A 392 -18.30 -33.48 7.35
C ASP A 392 -17.93 -32.40 8.37
N PHE A 393 -18.62 -32.36 9.50
CA PHE A 393 -18.20 -31.61 10.70
C PHE A 393 -18.12 -32.61 11.86
N ILE A 394 -16.98 -32.64 12.56
CA ILE A 394 -16.68 -33.66 13.57
C ILE A 394 -16.32 -32.97 14.87
N ASN A 395 -17.09 -33.17 15.95
CA ASN A 395 -16.75 -32.57 17.25
C ASN A 395 -17.08 -33.48 18.44
N THR A 396 -16.51 -33.17 19.60
CA THR A 396 -16.77 -33.87 20.87
C THR A 396 -17.81 -33.16 21.75
N ASP A 397 -18.16 -31.91 21.44
CA ASP A 397 -19.26 -31.18 22.07
C ASP A 397 -20.56 -31.38 21.27
N GLU A 398 -21.52 -32.08 21.89
CA GLU A 398 -22.85 -32.37 21.31
C GLU A 398 -23.63 -31.08 21.04
N ARG A 399 -23.51 -30.05 21.91
CA ARG A 399 -24.23 -28.78 21.78
C ARG A 399 -23.72 -27.94 20.61
N LEU A 400 -22.41 -27.98 20.33
CA LEU A 400 -21.87 -27.30 19.15
C LEU A 400 -22.39 -27.94 17.85
N GLY A 401 -22.59 -29.26 17.86
CA GLY A 401 -23.22 -29.99 16.78
C GLY A 401 -24.73 -29.74 16.62
N GLU A 402 -25.46 -29.55 17.73
CA GLU A 402 -26.84 -29.06 17.73
C GLU A 402 -26.94 -27.66 17.11
N VAL A 403 -26.03 -26.74 17.50
CA VAL A 403 -25.93 -25.40 16.93
C VAL A 403 -25.62 -25.44 15.42
N PHE A 404 -24.64 -26.25 14.99
CA PHE A 404 -24.35 -26.48 13.58
C PHE A 404 -25.58 -26.97 12.81
N THR A 405 -26.27 -27.99 13.35
CA THR A 405 -27.45 -28.59 12.73
C THR A 405 -28.60 -27.59 12.62
N SER A 406 -28.89 -26.84 13.70
CA SER A 406 -29.94 -25.82 13.74
C SER A 406 -29.72 -24.72 12.71
N ILE A 407 -28.52 -24.14 12.67
CA ILE A 407 -28.18 -23.06 11.72
C ILE A 407 -28.19 -23.58 10.27
N TYR A 408 -27.72 -24.80 10.03
CA TYR A 408 -27.74 -25.41 8.71
C TYR A 408 -29.16 -25.66 8.21
N LEU A 409 -30.04 -26.25 9.03
CA LEU A 409 -31.43 -26.51 8.66
C LEU A 409 -32.25 -25.21 8.51
N HIS A 410 -31.93 -24.16 9.27
CA HIS A 410 -32.52 -22.84 9.07
C HIS A 410 -32.09 -22.21 7.74
N SER A 411 -30.80 -22.35 7.38
CA SER A 411 -30.25 -21.80 6.12
C SER A 411 -30.67 -22.60 4.88
N PHE A 412 -30.81 -23.92 5.01
CA PHE A 412 -31.13 -24.87 3.94
C PHE A 412 -32.27 -25.82 4.35
N PRO A 413 -33.52 -25.32 4.45
CA PRO A 413 -34.64 -26.09 5.00
C PRO A 413 -35.15 -27.24 4.12
N ASP A 414 -34.66 -27.34 2.87
CA ASP A 414 -34.87 -28.47 1.97
C ASP A 414 -33.81 -29.58 2.13
N ARG A 415 -32.89 -29.44 3.10
CA ARG A 415 -31.76 -30.35 3.31
C ARG A 415 -31.77 -30.98 4.70
N ASN A 416 -31.06 -32.10 4.81
CA ASN A 416 -30.90 -32.87 6.04
C ASN A 416 -29.43 -32.89 6.46
N VAL A 417 -29.20 -33.02 7.77
CA VAL A 417 -27.90 -33.35 8.36
C VAL A 417 -28.02 -34.76 8.94
N ASN A 418 -27.09 -35.65 8.59
CA ASN A 418 -27.05 -36.99 9.18
C ASN A 418 -26.04 -37.00 10.32
N VAL A 419 -26.38 -37.65 11.44
CA VAL A 419 -25.55 -37.63 12.66
C VAL A 419 -25.16 -39.05 13.06
N ILE A 420 -23.86 -39.30 13.26
CA ILE A 420 -23.33 -40.57 13.77
C ILE A 420 -22.57 -40.32 15.08
N LYS A 421 -23.09 -40.87 16.19
CA LYS A 421 -22.45 -40.86 17.51
C LYS A 421 -21.49 -42.05 17.63
N ARG A 422 -20.18 -41.80 17.53
CA ARG A 422 -19.13 -42.82 17.68
C ARG A 422 -18.67 -42.88 19.13
N LYS A 423 -19.07 -43.93 19.86
CA LYS A 423 -18.69 -44.16 21.26
C LYS A 423 -17.24 -44.62 21.42
N GLU A 424 -16.70 -45.34 20.44
CA GLU A 424 -15.32 -45.84 20.43
C GLU A 424 -14.66 -45.49 19.10
N THR A 425 -13.69 -44.59 19.11
CA THR A 425 -12.92 -44.20 17.90
C THR A 425 -11.43 -44.41 18.13
N VAL A 426 -10.88 -45.53 17.63
CA VAL A 426 -9.44 -45.78 17.68
C VAL A 426 -8.74 -44.95 16.61
N SER A 427 -8.09 -43.85 17.02
CA SER A 427 -7.33 -42.98 16.12
C SER A 427 -5.83 -43.27 16.23
N LYS A 428 -5.14 -43.51 15.12
CA LYS A 428 -3.70 -43.82 15.10
C LYS A 428 -2.88 -42.60 14.69
N ILE A 429 -2.45 -41.78 15.66
CA ILE A 429 -1.61 -40.60 15.40
C ILE A 429 -0.14 -40.95 15.64
N ARG A 430 0.68 -40.94 14.57
CA ARG A 430 2.12 -41.23 14.62
C ARG A 430 2.44 -42.55 15.33
N GLY A 431 1.70 -43.60 15.00
CA GLY A 431 1.85 -44.93 15.61
C GLY A 431 1.18 -45.09 16.98
N ARG A 432 0.86 -44.01 17.71
CA ARG A 432 0.15 -44.09 18.99
C ARG A 432 -1.35 -44.29 18.76
N ILE A 433 -1.90 -45.28 19.45
CA ILE A 433 -3.35 -45.50 19.54
C ILE A 433 -3.93 -44.49 20.55
N ILE A 434 -4.79 -43.61 20.07
CA ILE A 434 -5.58 -42.70 20.88
C ILE A 434 -6.99 -43.28 20.97
N LYS A 435 -7.42 -43.59 22.19
CA LYS A 435 -8.82 -43.86 22.52
C LYS A 435 -9.39 -42.60 23.18
N PRO A 436 -10.32 -41.86 22.54
CA PRO A 436 -10.94 -40.69 23.15
C PRO A 436 -11.80 -41.11 24.33
N THR A 437 -11.76 -40.31 25.41
CA THR A 437 -12.53 -40.53 26.64
C THR A 437 -13.97 -39.98 26.57
N LYS A 438 -14.33 -39.35 25.45
CA LYS A 438 -15.66 -38.79 25.17
C LYS A 438 -16.18 -39.35 23.84
N PRO A 439 -17.50 -39.50 23.68
CA PRO A 439 -18.09 -39.81 22.38
C PRO A 439 -17.77 -38.69 21.38
N CYS A 440 -17.60 -39.07 20.11
CA CYS A 440 -17.38 -38.14 19.01
C CYS A 440 -18.59 -38.14 18.07
N PHE A 441 -19.02 -36.97 17.62
CA PHE A 441 -20.20 -36.77 16.79
C PHE A 441 -19.77 -36.37 15.38
N HIS A 442 -20.15 -37.18 14.39
CA HIS A 442 -19.96 -36.88 12.98
C HIS A 442 -21.27 -36.37 12.39
N TYR A 443 -21.28 -35.12 11.94
CA TYR A 443 -22.37 -34.49 11.21
C TYR A 443 -21.99 -34.49 9.72
N TYR A 444 -22.69 -35.25 8.88
CA TYR A 444 -22.36 -35.39 7.46
C TYR A 444 -23.55 -35.03 6.56
N LEU A 445 -23.27 -34.25 5.51
CA LEU A 445 -24.27 -33.70 4.61
C LEU A 445 -23.73 -33.53 3.18
N ASN A 446 -24.64 -33.43 2.22
CA ASN A 446 -24.31 -33.09 0.83
C ASN A 446 -25.01 -31.77 0.46
N ASN A 447 -24.21 -30.74 0.18
CA ASN A 447 -24.72 -29.41 -0.18
C ASN A 447 -23.79 -28.73 -1.19
N PRO A 448 -24.18 -28.64 -2.47
CA PRO A 448 -23.32 -28.08 -3.51
C PRO A 448 -23.18 -26.56 -3.42
N VAL A 449 -24.16 -25.85 -2.84
CA VAL A 449 -24.11 -24.39 -2.66
C VAL A 449 -23.13 -24.05 -1.55
N LEU A 450 -23.27 -24.65 -0.36
CA LEU A 450 -22.38 -24.40 0.78
C LEU A 450 -20.93 -24.85 0.48
N GLY A 451 -20.76 -25.97 -0.22
CA GLY A 451 -19.44 -26.45 -0.65
C GLY A 451 -18.77 -25.49 -1.63
N TYR A 452 -19.51 -25.01 -2.63
CA TYR A 452 -18.99 -24.04 -3.59
C TYR A 452 -18.71 -22.66 -2.96
N LEU A 453 -19.57 -22.16 -2.06
CA LEU A 453 -19.33 -20.92 -1.32
C LEU A 453 -18.02 -21.02 -0.48
N SER A 454 -17.78 -22.18 0.14
CA SER A 454 -16.54 -22.44 0.90
C SER A 454 -15.29 -22.44 0.00
N GLU A 455 -15.39 -22.96 -1.23
CA GLU A 455 -14.32 -22.88 -2.24
C GLU A 455 -14.13 -21.45 -2.76
N TYR A 456 -15.24 -20.73 -3.01
CA TYR A 456 -15.23 -19.35 -3.47
C TYR A 456 -14.53 -18.42 -2.47
N PHE A 457 -14.88 -18.47 -1.18
CA PHE A 457 -14.24 -17.68 -0.11
C PHE A 457 -12.88 -18.23 0.36
N GLY A 458 -12.36 -19.28 -0.29
CA GLY A 458 -10.99 -19.77 -0.09
C GLY A 458 -10.75 -20.55 1.20
N ILE A 459 -11.82 -21.07 1.81
CA ILE A 459 -11.78 -22.00 2.97
C ILE A 459 -11.34 -23.39 2.52
N TYR A 460 -11.78 -23.79 1.32
CA TYR A 460 -11.37 -25.00 0.63
C TYR A 460 -10.65 -24.66 -0.68
N ALA A 461 -9.60 -25.42 -1.01
CA ALA A 461 -8.73 -25.15 -2.16
C ALA A 461 -8.41 -26.41 -2.98
N GLY A 462 -9.26 -27.45 -2.90
CA GLY A 462 -9.05 -28.73 -3.56
C GLY A 462 -7.73 -29.39 -3.15
N SER A 463 -7.10 -30.11 -4.10
CA SER A 463 -5.89 -30.91 -3.89
C SER A 463 -4.65 -30.12 -3.46
N ASN A 464 -4.64 -28.79 -3.61
CA ASN A 464 -3.47 -27.96 -3.32
C ASN A 464 -3.36 -27.51 -1.85
N GLY A 465 -4.40 -27.75 -1.03
CA GLY A 465 -4.37 -27.66 0.44
C GLY A 465 -4.16 -26.28 1.09
N LYS A 466 -3.83 -25.22 0.33
CA LYS A 466 -3.59 -23.86 0.87
C LYS A 466 -4.86 -23.01 0.90
N ARG A 467 -5.21 -22.46 2.07
CA ARG A 467 -6.38 -21.59 2.25
C ARG A 467 -6.08 -20.15 1.79
N ASN A 468 -7.04 -19.53 1.09
CA ASN A 468 -6.97 -18.11 0.71
C ASN A 468 -8.12 -17.33 1.36
N LEU A 469 -8.04 -17.16 2.68
CA LEU A 469 -9.00 -16.38 3.46
C LEU A 469 -8.92 -14.87 3.17
N GLY A 470 -7.91 -14.42 2.39
CA GLY A 470 -7.78 -13.04 1.92
C GLY A 470 -8.96 -12.58 1.05
N LYS A 471 -9.69 -13.53 0.44
CA LYS A 471 -10.94 -13.30 -0.30
C LYS A 471 -12.13 -12.83 0.57
N MET A 472 -11.96 -12.73 1.88
CA MET A 472 -12.99 -12.27 2.82
C MET A 472 -12.71 -10.88 3.42
N LEU A 473 -11.65 -10.17 3.01
CA LEU A 473 -11.27 -8.89 3.62
C LEU A 473 -12.21 -7.73 3.29
N ASP A 474 -12.86 -7.77 2.12
CA ASP A 474 -13.85 -6.79 1.68
C ASP A 474 -15.25 -7.06 2.24
N LEU A 475 -15.51 -8.19 2.89
CA LEU A 475 -16.80 -8.48 3.49
C LEU A 475 -17.17 -7.50 4.62
N PRO A 476 -18.47 -7.35 4.94
CA PRO A 476 -18.89 -6.59 6.11
C PRO A 476 -18.32 -7.19 7.40
N LYS A 477 -18.02 -6.33 8.38
CA LYS A 477 -17.39 -6.73 9.64
C LYS A 477 -18.16 -7.81 10.41
N ALA A 478 -19.49 -7.80 10.36
CA ALA A 478 -20.33 -8.80 11.01
C ALA A 478 -20.13 -10.20 10.42
N HIS A 479 -20.12 -10.34 9.08
CA HIS A 479 -19.84 -11.61 8.39
C HIS A 479 -18.44 -12.15 8.69
N ILE A 480 -17.43 -11.28 8.73
CA ILE A 480 -16.06 -11.65 9.14
C ILE A 480 -16.05 -12.11 10.61
N ALA A 481 -16.72 -11.39 11.52
CA ALA A 481 -16.81 -11.75 12.93
C ALA A 481 -17.52 -13.10 13.13
N ALA A 482 -18.58 -13.38 12.37
CA ALA A 482 -19.30 -14.65 12.41
C ALA A 482 -18.45 -15.82 11.88
N PHE A 483 -17.72 -15.66 10.78
CA PHE A 483 -16.74 -16.65 10.31
C PHE A 483 -15.65 -16.93 11.36
N LEU A 484 -15.08 -15.87 11.95
CA LEU A 484 -14.08 -16.00 13.01
C LEU A 484 -14.66 -16.65 14.28
N ALA A 485 -15.94 -16.43 14.60
CA ALA A 485 -16.62 -17.09 15.70
C ALA A 485 -16.76 -18.60 15.46
N GLY A 486 -17.17 -19.02 14.26
CA GLY A 486 -17.25 -20.44 13.91
C GLY A 486 -15.87 -21.13 13.99
N LEU A 487 -14.86 -20.51 13.38
CA LEU A 487 -13.47 -21.02 13.43
C LEU A 487 -12.92 -21.06 14.87
N PHE A 488 -13.26 -20.08 15.70
CA PHE A 488 -12.89 -20.05 17.12
C PHE A 488 -13.63 -21.10 17.94
N ASP A 489 -14.89 -21.39 17.60
CA ASP A 489 -15.75 -22.30 18.35
C ASP A 489 -15.39 -23.77 18.12
N GLY A 490 -14.85 -24.14 16.96
CA GLY A 490 -14.12 -25.40 16.82
C GLY A 490 -12.73 -25.34 17.44
N ASP A 491 -11.74 -24.90 16.65
CA ASP A 491 -10.30 -25.03 16.93
C ASP A 491 -9.72 -23.98 17.90
N GLY A 492 -10.46 -22.89 18.15
CA GLY A 492 -9.99 -21.81 19.01
C GLY A 492 -9.94 -22.17 20.50
N SER A 493 -9.07 -21.49 21.25
CA SER A 493 -8.96 -21.64 22.70
C SER A 493 -8.90 -20.27 23.37
N VAL A 494 -9.51 -20.15 24.55
CA VAL A 494 -9.32 -19.03 25.48
C VAL A 494 -9.04 -19.59 26.87
N ARG A 495 -8.12 -18.96 27.60
CA ARG A 495 -7.69 -19.36 28.94
C ARG A 495 -7.43 -18.11 29.79
N LEU A 496 -7.80 -18.18 31.06
CA LEU A 496 -7.42 -17.20 32.07
C LEU A 496 -6.46 -17.86 33.06
N ARG A 497 -5.39 -17.16 33.46
CA ARG A 497 -4.44 -17.62 34.48
C ARG A 497 -4.22 -16.50 35.49
N ARG A 498 -4.40 -16.79 36.77
CA ARG A 498 -4.08 -15.86 37.86
C ARG A 498 -2.56 -15.81 38.07
N TYR A 499 -1.97 -14.62 38.13
CA TYR A 499 -0.54 -14.42 38.31
C TYR A 499 -0.26 -13.68 39.62
N GLN A 500 0.51 -14.33 40.51
CA GLN A 500 0.93 -13.79 41.82
C GLN A 500 -0.22 -13.13 42.63
N ASP A 501 -1.44 -13.67 42.50
CA ASP A 501 -2.70 -13.17 43.06
C ASP A 501 -3.08 -11.70 42.78
N LYS A 502 -2.33 -11.00 41.92
CA LYS A 502 -2.48 -9.56 41.64
C LYS A 502 -3.19 -9.24 40.32
N TRP A 503 -3.05 -10.07 39.28
CA TRP A 503 -3.72 -9.87 37.98
C TRP A 503 -4.05 -11.19 37.27
N GLU A 504 -4.97 -11.16 36.30
CA GLU A 504 -5.39 -12.32 35.51
C GLU A 504 -4.89 -12.17 34.06
N VAL A 505 -4.00 -13.06 33.62
CA VAL A 505 -3.48 -13.09 32.25
C VAL A 505 -4.44 -13.90 31.38
N GLY A 506 -5.10 -13.20 30.44
CA GLY A 506 -5.88 -13.81 29.38
C GLY A 506 -5.01 -14.18 28.16
N GLU A 507 -5.17 -15.41 27.69
CA GLU A 507 -4.57 -15.93 26.46
C GLU A 507 -5.68 -16.54 25.60
N GLY A 508 -5.90 -15.98 24.40
CA GLY A 508 -6.72 -16.59 23.37
C GLY A 508 -5.89 -16.94 22.14
N TYR A 509 -6.26 -17.95 21.37
CA TYR A 509 -5.64 -18.21 20.07
C TYR A 509 -6.57 -18.94 19.10
N LEU A 510 -6.32 -18.71 17.81
CA LEU A 510 -6.84 -19.50 16.69
C LEU A 510 -5.70 -20.33 16.08
N CYS A 511 -5.99 -21.53 15.61
CA CYS A 511 -5.03 -22.43 14.97
C CYS A 511 -5.30 -22.56 13.46
N ILE A 512 -4.25 -22.69 12.65
CA ILE A 512 -4.32 -23.02 11.22
C ILE A 512 -3.02 -23.71 10.78
N PHE A 513 -3.06 -24.55 9.75
CA PHE A 513 -1.90 -25.38 9.38
C PHE A 513 -0.86 -24.66 8.51
N ASP A 514 -1.27 -23.67 7.70
CA ASP A 514 -0.40 -23.01 6.74
C ASP A 514 -0.10 -21.53 7.09
N LYS A 515 1.05 -21.03 6.62
CA LYS A 515 1.55 -19.68 6.95
C LYS A 515 0.71 -18.58 6.30
N ASP A 516 0.26 -18.82 5.08
CA ASP A 516 -0.42 -17.83 4.24
C ASP A 516 -1.85 -17.63 4.78
N GLY A 517 -2.56 -18.72 5.07
CA GLY A 517 -3.81 -18.74 5.83
C GLY A 517 -3.70 -18.08 7.20
N ALA A 518 -2.60 -18.27 7.95
CA ALA A 518 -2.37 -17.59 9.23
C ALA A 518 -2.25 -16.06 9.07
N ARG A 519 -1.54 -15.60 8.03
CA ARG A 519 -1.45 -14.17 7.68
C ARG A 519 -2.81 -13.61 7.29
N HIS A 520 -3.55 -14.30 6.44
CA HIS A 520 -4.92 -13.91 6.07
C HIS A 520 -5.85 -13.86 7.29
N LEU A 521 -5.74 -14.80 8.23
CA LEU A 521 -6.47 -14.80 9.49
C LEU A 521 -6.10 -13.60 10.38
N GLN A 522 -4.82 -13.22 10.43
CA GLN A 522 -4.37 -12.00 11.09
C GLN A 522 -4.94 -10.74 10.40
N LEU A 523 -5.03 -10.71 9.06
CA LEU A 523 -5.64 -9.61 8.30
C LEU A 523 -7.15 -9.49 8.60
N LEU A 524 -7.89 -10.61 8.66
CA LEU A 524 -9.31 -10.61 9.05
C LEU A 524 -9.52 -10.07 10.47
N LEU A 525 -8.63 -10.39 11.41
CA LEU A 525 -8.63 -9.79 12.74
C LEU A 525 -8.33 -8.28 12.68
N ARG A 526 -7.34 -7.84 11.89
CA ARG A 526 -7.06 -6.40 11.67
C ARG A 526 -8.25 -5.68 11.01
N ARG A 527 -9.06 -6.35 10.18
CA ARG A 527 -10.31 -5.79 9.62
C ARG A 527 -11.36 -5.45 10.69
N LEU A 528 -11.34 -6.18 11.81
CA LEU A 528 -12.11 -5.92 13.03
C LEU A 528 -11.34 -5.04 14.05
N GLY A 529 -10.17 -4.52 13.66
CA GLY A 529 -9.30 -3.74 14.54
C GLY A 529 -8.74 -4.54 15.71
N ILE A 530 -8.48 -5.84 15.54
CA ILE A 530 -7.85 -6.73 16.52
C ILE A 530 -6.44 -7.08 16.02
N VAL A 531 -5.41 -6.82 16.82
CA VAL A 531 -4.02 -7.21 16.48
C VAL A 531 -3.70 -8.53 17.15
N GLY A 532 -3.60 -9.60 16.35
CA GLY A 532 -3.10 -10.91 16.78
C GLY A 532 -1.62 -11.10 16.49
N ASN A 533 -0.92 -11.90 17.30
CA ASN A 533 0.50 -12.23 17.12
C ASN A 533 0.65 -13.56 16.38
N LEU A 534 1.44 -13.60 15.30
CA LEU A 534 1.73 -14.83 14.57
C LEU A 534 2.86 -15.62 15.23
N ARG A 535 2.57 -16.87 15.62
CA ARG A 535 3.55 -17.79 16.19
C ARG A 535 3.44 -19.17 15.54
N LYS A 536 4.56 -19.72 15.09
CA LYS A 536 4.63 -21.13 14.66
C LYS A 536 4.80 -22.03 15.89
N ASP A 537 3.91 -23.00 16.06
CA ASP A 537 3.98 -24.03 17.09
C ASP A 537 3.95 -25.42 16.43
N ARG A 538 5.11 -26.08 16.37
CA ARG A 538 5.33 -27.36 15.69
C ARG A 538 4.89 -27.32 14.21
N HIS A 539 3.71 -27.85 13.92
CA HIS A 539 3.13 -27.98 12.57
C HIS A 539 1.91 -27.07 12.34
N VAL A 540 1.54 -26.25 13.33
CA VAL A 540 0.46 -25.27 13.21
C VAL A 540 1.01 -23.86 13.40
N TRP A 541 0.30 -22.89 12.84
CA TRP A 541 0.42 -21.48 13.15
C TRP A 541 -0.70 -21.09 14.10
N LYS A 542 -0.33 -20.35 15.14
CA LYS A 542 -1.25 -19.75 16.09
C LYS A 542 -1.32 -18.26 15.82
N VAL A 543 -2.54 -17.72 15.86
CA VAL A 543 -2.78 -16.28 15.95
C VAL A 543 -3.17 -16.00 17.40
N GLU A 544 -2.19 -15.58 18.20
CA GLU A 544 -2.32 -15.39 19.65
C GLU A 544 -2.86 -13.99 20.00
N LEU A 545 -3.73 -13.94 21.00
CA LEU A 545 -4.49 -12.76 21.45
C LEU A 545 -4.32 -12.59 22.95
N HIS A 546 -3.97 -11.38 23.37
CA HIS A 546 -3.75 -11.02 24.77
C HIS A 546 -4.36 -9.65 25.08
N GLY A 547 -4.59 -9.36 26.36
CA GLY A 547 -4.89 -8.00 26.84
C GLY A 547 -6.08 -7.33 26.15
N GLY A 548 -5.94 -6.05 25.81
CA GLY A 548 -6.95 -5.28 25.08
C GLY A 548 -7.37 -5.88 23.73
N ASN A 549 -6.50 -6.63 23.04
CA ASN A 549 -6.88 -7.34 21.80
C ASN A 549 -7.76 -8.56 22.09
N LEU A 550 -7.51 -9.30 23.18
CA LEU A 550 -8.38 -10.40 23.62
C LEU A 550 -9.72 -9.87 24.16
N SER A 551 -9.72 -8.74 24.86
CA SER A 551 -10.96 -8.05 25.27
C SER A 551 -11.78 -7.61 24.06
N ARG A 552 -11.15 -6.97 23.07
CA ARG A 552 -11.83 -6.58 21.82
C ARG A 552 -12.34 -7.79 21.04
N PHE A 553 -11.58 -8.89 20.99
CA PHE A 553 -12.05 -10.16 20.44
C PHE A 553 -13.30 -10.65 21.18
N ALA A 554 -13.28 -10.68 22.52
CA ALA A 554 -14.43 -11.07 23.32
C ALA A 554 -15.66 -10.18 23.06
N TYR A 555 -15.50 -8.88 22.82
CA TYR A 555 -16.62 -7.99 22.46
C TYR A 555 -17.11 -8.12 21.02
N THR A 556 -16.22 -8.41 20.06
CA THR A 556 -16.53 -8.36 18.63
C THR A 556 -16.96 -9.70 18.05
N ILE A 557 -16.51 -10.82 18.63
CA ILE A 557 -16.68 -12.17 18.07
C ILE A 557 -17.85 -12.89 18.77
N PRO A 558 -18.96 -13.18 18.07
CA PRO A 558 -20.15 -13.81 18.65
C PRO A 558 -20.01 -15.33 18.74
N SER A 559 -19.15 -15.79 19.65
CA SER A 559 -19.04 -17.22 20.01
C SER A 559 -20.39 -17.77 20.46
N LYS A 560 -20.75 -18.96 19.97
CA LYS A 560 -21.94 -19.73 20.37
C LYS A 560 -21.57 -20.99 21.17
N HIS A 561 -20.27 -21.31 21.32
CA HIS A 561 -19.79 -22.45 22.11
C HIS A 561 -19.93 -22.17 23.62
N PRO A 562 -20.72 -22.94 24.39
CA PRO A 562 -21.08 -22.61 25.78
C PRO A 562 -19.89 -22.26 26.70
N GLN A 563 -18.90 -23.15 26.81
CA GLN A 563 -17.74 -22.93 27.68
C GLN A 563 -16.85 -21.74 27.26
N LYS A 564 -16.82 -21.41 25.96
CA LYS A 564 -16.03 -20.29 25.42
C LYS A 564 -16.74 -18.98 25.67
N VAL A 565 -18.08 -18.94 25.58
CA VAL A 565 -18.92 -17.79 25.95
C VAL A 565 -18.72 -17.38 27.41
N ASP A 566 -18.69 -18.34 28.35
CA ASP A 566 -18.47 -18.04 29.78
C ASP A 566 -17.09 -17.39 30.00
N LEU A 567 -16.04 -17.95 29.40
CA LEU A 567 -14.67 -17.43 29.50
C LEU A 567 -14.50 -16.06 28.84
N LEU A 568 -15.10 -15.85 27.66
CA LEU A 568 -15.10 -14.54 27.00
C LEU A 568 -15.92 -13.50 27.78
N THR A 569 -17.02 -13.90 28.43
CA THR A 569 -17.78 -13.03 29.33
C THR A 569 -16.96 -12.61 30.54
N ARG A 570 -16.19 -13.54 31.13
CA ARG A 570 -15.24 -13.22 32.21
C ARG A 570 -14.13 -12.27 31.74
N VAL A 571 -13.62 -12.42 30.50
CA VAL A 571 -12.67 -11.46 29.89
C VAL A 571 -13.29 -10.06 29.76
N ARG A 572 -14.55 -9.94 29.33
CA ARG A 572 -15.27 -8.65 29.23
C ARG A 572 -15.38 -7.96 30.61
N GLN A 573 -15.76 -8.72 31.65
CA GLN A 573 -15.83 -8.21 33.03
C GLN A 573 -14.47 -7.66 33.51
N LEU A 574 -13.40 -8.44 33.34
CA LEU A 574 -12.05 -8.06 33.77
C LEU A 574 -11.49 -6.82 33.06
N ALA A 575 -11.92 -6.55 31.83
CA ALA A 575 -11.60 -5.32 31.12
C ALA A 575 -12.32 -4.11 31.74
N ASN A 576 -13.62 -4.25 32.05
CA ASN A 576 -14.44 -3.16 32.56
C ASN A 576 -14.14 -2.79 34.01
N GLU A 577 -13.73 -3.75 34.84
CA GLU A 577 -13.54 -3.53 36.29
C GLU A 577 -12.36 -2.62 36.65
N ASP A 578 -11.35 -2.42 35.77
CA ASP A 578 -10.43 -1.26 35.82
C ASP A 578 -9.40 -1.15 34.65
N ASN A 579 -9.46 -2.00 33.61
CA ASN A 579 -8.36 -2.23 32.63
C ASN A 579 -6.98 -2.59 33.22
N ALA A 580 -6.83 -2.67 34.54
CA ALA A 580 -5.57 -2.96 35.24
C ALA A 580 -5.35 -4.46 35.52
N ARG A 581 -6.42 -5.28 35.39
CA ARG A 581 -6.40 -6.72 35.70
C ARG A 581 -5.99 -7.61 34.53
N LEU A 582 -6.01 -7.11 33.30
CA LEU A 582 -5.52 -7.79 32.10
C LEU A 582 -4.13 -7.24 31.69
N ASP A 583 -3.32 -8.07 31.04
CA ASP A 583 -2.00 -7.67 30.54
C ASP A 583 -2.10 -6.61 29.43
N LYS A 584 -1.10 -5.75 29.28
CA LYS A 584 -1.11 -4.61 28.37
C LYS A 584 -0.51 -4.95 27.01
N THR A 585 -1.16 -4.50 25.95
CA THR A 585 -0.75 -4.83 24.57
C THR A 585 0.14 -3.75 23.94
N GLN A 586 0.89 -4.12 22.88
CA GLN A 586 1.65 -3.14 22.08
C GLN A 586 0.75 -2.03 21.50
N ARG A 587 -0.52 -2.34 21.21
CA ARG A 587 -1.53 -1.42 20.68
C ARG A 587 -1.87 -0.30 21.67
N GLU A 588 -1.72 -0.53 22.96
CA GLU A 588 -2.02 0.46 24.01
C GLU A 588 -0.86 1.44 24.24
N VAL A 589 0.31 1.21 23.63
CA VAL A 589 1.50 2.05 23.80
C VAL A 589 1.54 3.12 22.71
N LEU A 590 1.61 4.38 23.12
CA LEU A 590 1.67 5.53 22.23
C LEU A 590 3.13 6.01 22.04
N PRO A 591 3.44 6.77 20.96
CA PRO A 591 4.77 7.30 20.69
C PRO A 591 5.37 8.17 21.79
N TYR A 592 6.69 8.33 21.79
CA TYR A 592 7.41 9.12 22.79
C TYR A 592 6.99 10.60 22.82
N TYR A 593 6.70 11.20 21.67
CA TYR A 593 6.27 12.60 21.59
C TYR A 593 4.95 12.85 22.33
N VAL A 594 4.05 11.85 22.39
CA VAL A 594 2.80 11.92 23.16
C VAL A 594 3.10 11.98 24.66
N GLY A 595 4.20 11.38 25.11
CA GLY A 595 4.64 11.39 26.50
C GLY A 595 5.07 12.80 26.91
N LYS A 596 5.81 13.48 26.03
CA LYS A 596 6.17 14.90 26.19
C LYS A 596 4.91 15.77 26.28
N ALA A 597 3.94 15.56 25.38
CA ALA A 597 2.68 16.30 25.40
C ALA A 597 1.86 16.09 26.69
N ILE A 598 1.75 14.83 27.16
CA ILE A 598 1.15 14.52 28.46
C ILE A 598 1.90 15.21 29.60
N ALA A 599 3.23 15.15 29.62
CA ALA A 599 4.02 15.75 30.71
C ALA A 599 4.00 17.29 30.72
N ALA A 600 3.66 17.93 29.60
CA ALA A 600 3.53 19.38 29.47
C ALA A 600 2.18 19.93 29.98
N LEU A 601 1.10 19.14 29.94
CA LEU A 601 -0.23 19.58 30.40
C LEU A 601 -0.29 19.69 31.94
N PRO A 602 -0.72 20.85 32.51
CA PRO A 602 -0.90 21.01 33.96
C PRO A 602 -1.90 20.03 34.57
N ALA A 603 -2.98 19.70 33.83
CA ALA A 603 -3.97 18.70 34.25
C ALA A 603 -3.34 17.34 34.62
N SER A 604 -2.24 16.96 33.98
CA SER A 604 -1.55 15.68 34.21
C SER A 604 -1.00 15.55 35.63
N LYS A 605 -0.65 16.66 36.30
CA LYS A 605 -0.20 16.66 37.70
C LYS A 605 -1.30 16.24 38.68
N LYS A 606 -2.58 16.32 38.27
CA LYS A 606 -3.74 15.93 39.09
C LYS A 606 -4.02 14.42 39.04
N VAL A 607 -3.53 13.70 38.03
CA VAL A 607 -3.93 12.31 37.73
C VAL A 607 -2.78 11.32 37.49
N LEU A 608 -1.54 11.78 37.32
CA LEU A 608 -0.36 10.94 37.14
C LEU A 608 0.72 11.26 38.19
N SER A 609 1.47 10.24 38.62
CA SER A 609 2.52 10.43 39.63
C SER A 609 3.72 11.23 39.09
N PRO A 610 4.45 11.98 39.95
CA PRO A 610 5.64 12.73 39.54
C PRO A 610 6.67 11.88 38.78
N SER A 611 6.91 10.64 39.21
CA SER A 611 7.81 9.70 38.55
C SER A 611 7.34 9.31 37.14
N THR A 612 6.03 9.16 36.93
CA THR A 612 5.45 8.87 35.61
C THR A 612 5.65 10.06 34.66
N LEU A 613 5.36 11.28 35.14
CA LEU A 613 5.57 12.51 34.37
C LEU A 613 7.04 12.73 34.05
N PHE A 614 7.95 12.45 35.00
CA PHE A 614 9.39 12.50 34.77
C PHE A 614 9.84 11.49 33.70
N TYR A 615 9.37 10.24 33.73
CA TYR A 615 9.73 9.23 32.72
C TYR A 615 9.20 9.59 31.33
N TYR A 616 7.99 10.16 31.23
CA TYR A 616 7.45 10.66 29.97
C TYR A 616 8.16 11.92 29.46
N LYS A 617 8.62 12.82 30.35
CA LYS A 617 9.41 14.00 30.02
C LYS A 617 10.85 13.68 29.61
N THR A 618 11.40 12.52 30.02
CA THR A 618 12.81 12.14 29.79
C THR A 618 13.01 10.94 28.86
N GLY A 619 11.94 10.34 28.32
CA GLY A 619 12.04 9.22 27.36
C GLY A 619 12.35 7.86 27.97
N ARG A 620 12.38 7.78 29.31
CA ARG A 620 12.57 6.52 30.03
C ARG A 620 11.39 5.57 29.88
N SER A 621 10.20 6.07 29.56
CA SER A 621 9.05 5.23 29.23
C SER A 621 8.15 5.89 28.18
N ARG A 622 7.38 5.05 27.48
CA ARG A 622 6.35 5.47 26.53
C ARG A 622 5.00 5.61 27.25
N PRO A 623 4.16 6.59 26.86
CA PRO A 623 2.80 6.69 27.35
C PRO A 623 1.91 5.52 26.92
N ILE A 624 0.80 5.35 27.63
CA ILE A 624 -0.26 4.40 27.29
C ILE A 624 -1.61 5.09 27.14
N ILE A 625 -2.49 4.53 26.31
CA ILE A 625 -3.84 5.03 26.01
C ILE A 625 -4.64 5.34 27.30
N SER A 626 -4.57 4.47 28.31
CA SER A 626 -5.27 4.68 29.59
C SER A 626 -4.81 5.96 30.30
N ASN A 627 -3.51 6.26 30.31
CA ASN A 627 -2.97 7.47 30.94
C ASN A 627 -3.30 8.72 30.12
N ALA A 628 -3.25 8.65 28.79
CA ALA A 628 -3.71 9.71 27.90
C ALA A 628 -5.19 10.08 28.17
N ASN A 629 -6.07 9.07 28.24
CA ASN A 629 -7.49 9.28 28.52
C ASN A 629 -7.75 9.89 29.91
N LYS A 630 -7.02 9.47 30.95
CA LYS A 630 -7.12 10.08 32.29
C LYS A 630 -6.76 11.56 32.28
N VAL A 631 -5.70 11.93 31.55
CA VAL A 631 -5.24 13.31 31.39
C VAL A 631 -6.25 14.17 30.63
N LEU A 632 -6.78 13.67 29.51
CA LEU A 632 -7.80 14.38 28.73
C LEU A 632 -9.07 14.64 29.56
N LYS A 633 -9.58 13.64 30.30
CA LYS A 633 -10.75 13.81 31.19
C LYS A 633 -10.50 14.85 32.28
N ALA A 634 -9.33 14.83 32.90
CA ALA A 634 -8.95 15.78 33.95
C ALA A 634 -8.72 17.22 33.43
N ASN A 635 -8.48 17.38 32.12
CA ASN A 635 -8.39 18.67 31.44
C ASN A 635 -9.80 19.18 31.05
N LEU A 636 -10.67 18.29 30.53
CA LEU A 636 -11.99 18.62 30.02
C LEU A 636 -13.10 18.80 31.07
N GLY A 637 -12.94 18.28 32.29
CA GLY A 637 -13.96 18.38 33.34
C GLY A 637 -15.24 17.58 33.11
N VAL A 638 -15.32 16.76 32.04
CA VAL A 638 -16.51 16.00 31.64
C VAL A 638 -16.16 14.55 31.29
N ASN A 639 -17.08 13.63 31.59
CA ASN A 639 -16.95 12.20 31.27
C ASN A 639 -17.02 11.94 29.76
N LEU A 640 -15.89 11.54 29.17
CA LEU A 640 -15.86 10.85 27.87
C LEU A 640 -15.71 9.34 28.07
N LEU A 641 -16.84 8.64 28.07
CA LEU A 641 -16.94 7.19 27.83
C LEU A 641 -18.20 6.95 27.00
N ASP A 642 -18.03 6.74 25.70
CA ASP A 642 -18.82 5.79 24.93
C ASP A 642 -18.14 5.52 23.56
N PRO A 643 -18.45 4.40 22.88
CA PRO A 643 -17.86 4.07 21.59
C PRO A 643 -18.32 5.04 20.49
N PRO A 644 -17.56 5.19 19.38
CA PRO A 644 -17.91 6.14 18.34
C PRO A 644 -19.21 5.75 17.62
N SER A 645 -20.22 6.63 17.70
CA SER A 645 -21.35 6.62 16.76
C SER A 645 -20.88 7.06 15.37
N GLU A 646 -21.54 6.55 14.33
CA GLU A 646 -21.26 6.98 12.96
C GLU A 646 -21.72 8.43 12.69
N GLU A 647 -21.24 8.95 11.55
CA GLU A 647 -21.61 10.22 10.92
C GLU A 647 -21.14 11.55 11.58
N LYS A 648 -20.09 12.12 10.98
CA LYS A 648 -20.19 13.45 10.35
C LYS A 648 -19.25 13.53 9.14
N LYS A 649 -19.79 13.94 7.99
CA LYS A 649 -19.08 14.03 6.71
C LYS A 649 -18.57 15.45 6.42
N HIS A 650 -17.41 15.49 5.74
CA HIS A 650 -16.83 16.61 5.00
C HIS A 650 -16.43 17.89 5.76
N SER A 651 -15.11 18.07 5.91
CA SER A 651 -14.43 19.32 5.54
C SER A 651 -13.49 19.03 4.36
N SER A 652 -13.48 19.91 3.36
CA SER A 652 -12.57 19.84 2.20
C SER A 652 -11.40 20.78 2.43
N LEU A 653 -10.16 20.29 2.32
CA LEU A 653 -8.95 21.12 2.35
C LEU A 653 -8.00 20.73 1.20
N LEU A 654 -7.25 21.73 0.73
CA LEU A 654 -6.35 21.69 -0.43
C LEU A 654 -4.91 21.32 -0.03
N GLU A 655 -4.07 21.03 -1.02
CA GLU A 655 -2.92 20.10 -0.94
C GLU A 655 -1.56 20.68 -0.49
N THR A 656 -0.57 19.77 -0.34
CA THR A 656 0.91 19.93 -0.28
C THR A 656 1.64 20.01 1.10
N HIS A 657 2.81 19.37 1.32
CA HIS A 657 3.18 17.95 1.11
C HIS A 657 4.02 17.41 2.30
N ASN A 658 3.59 16.29 2.90
CA ASN A 658 4.35 15.07 3.27
C ASN A 658 5.80 15.09 3.81
N SER A 659 6.09 15.59 5.03
CA SER A 659 7.13 14.96 5.88
C SER A 659 6.56 13.72 6.61
N PRO A 660 7.35 12.84 7.29
CA PRO A 660 6.75 11.87 8.22
C PRO A 660 5.89 12.57 9.28
N GLU A 661 6.25 13.78 9.73
CA GLU A 661 5.45 14.58 10.66
C GLU A 661 4.15 15.12 10.04
N LYS A 662 3.98 15.10 8.70
CA LYS A 662 2.72 15.38 7.98
C LYS A 662 1.94 14.11 7.57
N LEU A 663 2.60 13.04 7.15
CA LEU A 663 1.96 11.72 6.97
C LEU A 663 1.36 11.20 8.29
N LEU A 664 1.97 11.62 9.39
CA LEU A 664 1.55 11.38 10.76
C LEU A 664 1.13 12.70 11.46
N SER A 665 0.94 13.81 10.71
CA SER A 665 0.40 15.02 11.33
C SER A 665 -1.01 14.71 11.74
N LEU A 666 -1.27 15.00 12.99
CA LEU A 666 -2.47 14.61 13.71
C LEU A 666 -3.66 15.53 13.38
N GLY A 667 -3.79 15.93 12.12
CA GLY A 667 -4.70 16.99 11.65
C GLY A 667 -4.37 18.38 12.20
N LEU A 668 -3.16 18.58 12.74
CA LEU A 668 -2.78 19.82 13.42
C LEU A 668 -2.30 20.86 12.42
N GLN A 669 -3.06 21.95 12.27
CA GLN A 669 -2.53 23.16 11.65
C GLN A 669 -1.40 23.70 12.52
N GLU A 670 -0.15 23.59 12.06
CA GLU A 670 1.04 24.02 12.82
C GLU A 670 1.07 25.53 13.11
N ARG A 671 0.18 26.32 12.48
CA ARG A 671 0.11 27.79 12.62
C ARG A 671 -0.91 28.31 13.63
N GLU A 672 -1.88 27.52 14.11
CA GLU A 672 -3.00 28.04 14.91
C GLU A 672 -2.96 27.69 16.42
N LEU A 673 -2.41 26.53 16.82
CA LEU A 673 -2.50 26.05 18.20
C LEU A 673 -1.22 26.29 19.01
N GLN A 674 -1.33 27.03 20.12
CA GLN A 674 -0.24 27.27 21.08
C GLN A 674 -0.55 26.70 22.47
N GLY A 675 0.48 26.63 23.34
CA GLY A 675 0.31 26.28 24.75
C GLY A 675 -0.29 24.89 25.00
N GLU A 676 -1.28 24.82 25.89
CA GLU A 676 -1.93 23.56 26.28
C GLU A 676 -2.75 22.93 25.15
N GLU A 677 -3.36 23.73 24.28
CA GLU A 677 -4.26 23.26 23.24
C GLU A 677 -3.52 22.40 22.22
N ARG A 678 -2.31 22.82 21.81
CA ARG A 678 -1.41 22.01 20.97
C ARG A 678 -1.12 20.64 21.59
N HIS A 679 -0.78 20.61 22.88
CA HIS A 679 -0.48 19.35 23.58
C HIS A 679 -1.71 18.45 23.72
N ARG A 680 -2.88 19.02 23.99
CA ARG A 680 -4.15 18.31 24.02
C ARG A 680 -4.48 17.67 22.66
N SER A 681 -4.41 18.44 21.58
CA SER A 681 -4.73 17.96 20.24
C SER A 681 -3.76 16.89 19.74
N ILE A 682 -2.47 16.97 20.09
CA ILE A 682 -1.50 15.87 19.90
C ILE A 682 -2.00 14.58 20.58
N ILE A 683 -2.44 14.64 21.84
CA ILE A 683 -2.91 13.44 22.55
C ILE A 683 -4.20 12.91 21.93
N GLU A 684 -5.19 13.78 21.66
CA GLU A 684 -6.49 13.38 21.12
C GLU A 684 -6.40 12.69 19.76
N ALA A 685 -5.51 13.14 18.89
CA ALA A 685 -5.39 12.57 17.56
C ALA A 685 -4.43 11.37 17.53
N SER A 686 -3.40 11.29 18.39
CA SER A 686 -2.65 10.03 18.59
C SER A 686 -3.53 8.89 19.12
N LEU A 687 -4.65 9.19 19.78
CA LEU A 687 -5.65 8.19 20.18
C LEU A 687 -6.56 7.74 19.02
N LYS A 688 -6.60 8.48 17.92
CA LYS A 688 -7.45 8.23 16.74
C LYS A 688 -6.68 7.56 15.59
N THR A 689 -5.38 7.31 15.72
CA THR A 689 -4.57 6.73 14.64
C THR A 689 -4.93 5.28 14.33
N ASP A 690 -4.85 4.90 13.06
CA ASP A 690 -5.11 3.55 12.57
C ASP A 690 -3.87 2.64 12.65
N TYR A 691 -2.72 3.14 13.12
CA TYR A 691 -1.48 2.37 13.34
C TYR A 691 -1.22 2.06 14.83
N PHE A 692 -0.26 1.18 15.10
CA PHE A 692 0.34 0.94 16.40
C PHE A 692 1.87 0.78 16.28
N LEU A 693 2.56 0.76 17.43
CA LEU A 693 4.00 0.57 17.52
C LEU A 693 4.35 -0.91 17.72
N ASP A 694 4.84 -1.57 16.67
CA ASP A 694 5.23 -2.99 16.70
C ASP A 694 6.74 -3.13 16.94
N ILE A 695 7.12 -3.94 17.94
CA ILE A 695 8.52 -4.08 18.37
C ILE A 695 9.28 -5.02 17.45
N ILE A 696 10.47 -4.62 17.01
CA ILE A 696 11.44 -5.48 16.32
C ILE A 696 12.02 -6.49 17.32
N THR A 697 11.86 -7.78 17.02
CA THR A 697 12.30 -8.90 17.87
C THR A 697 13.50 -9.65 17.30
N LYS A 698 13.76 -9.50 16.00
CA LYS A 698 14.89 -10.11 15.31
C LYS A 698 15.31 -9.26 14.11
N VAL A 699 16.62 -9.20 13.89
CA VAL A 699 17.29 -8.57 12.74
C VAL A 699 18.31 -9.60 12.25
N GLU A 700 18.32 -9.89 10.96
CA GLU A 700 19.25 -10.84 10.33
C GLU A 700 19.77 -10.27 9.02
N ASN A 701 21.10 -10.16 8.88
CA ASN A 701 21.74 -9.97 7.57
C ASN A 701 21.67 -11.31 6.83
N ILE A 702 20.98 -11.36 5.68
CA ILE A 702 20.91 -12.56 4.86
C ILE A 702 21.70 -12.36 3.56
N LYS A 703 22.54 -13.33 3.23
CA LYS A 703 23.10 -13.43 1.88
C LYS A 703 22.02 -13.98 0.95
N ASN A 704 21.83 -13.32 -0.19
CA ASN A 704 20.82 -13.68 -1.17
C ASN A 704 21.16 -15.01 -1.85
N ASN A 705 22.43 -15.23 -2.25
CA ASN A 705 22.91 -16.47 -2.89
C ASN A 705 22.00 -16.94 -4.06
N GLY A 706 21.44 -16.00 -4.84
CA GLY A 706 20.50 -16.29 -5.93
C GLY A 706 19.09 -16.71 -5.50
N LYS A 707 18.75 -16.72 -4.20
CA LYS A 707 17.43 -17.12 -3.68
C LYS A 707 16.31 -16.24 -4.22
N TYR A 708 16.53 -14.93 -4.27
CA TYR A 708 15.66 -13.98 -4.94
C TYR A 708 16.40 -13.47 -6.17
N SER A 709 15.80 -13.60 -7.35
CA SER A 709 16.36 -13.02 -8.57
C SER A 709 16.11 -11.52 -8.64
N TYR A 710 14.99 -11.05 -8.09
CA TYR A 710 14.56 -9.66 -8.16
C TYR A 710 14.07 -9.10 -6.82
N VAL A 711 14.29 -7.80 -6.63
CA VAL A 711 13.59 -6.92 -5.70
C VAL A 711 12.68 -5.97 -6.48
N TYR A 712 11.69 -5.40 -5.80
CA TYR A 712 10.54 -4.72 -6.36
C TYR A 712 10.21 -3.48 -5.51
N ASN A 713 9.44 -2.55 -6.06
CA ASN A 713 8.92 -1.38 -5.33
C ASN A 713 7.67 -0.81 -6.05
N LEU A 714 6.86 -0.01 -5.35
CA LEU A 714 5.74 0.75 -5.93
C LEU A 714 5.86 2.25 -5.62
N THR A 715 5.38 3.08 -6.54
CA THR A 715 5.18 4.52 -6.33
C THR A 715 3.68 4.81 -6.34
N LEU A 716 3.17 5.48 -5.31
CA LEU A 716 1.77 5.91 -5.22
C LEU A 716 1.67 7.41 -5.52
N ARG A 717 0.52 7.85 -6.05
CA ARG A 717 0.35 9.19 -6.66
C ARG A 717 0.73 10.35 -5.74
N ASN A 718 0.15 10.40 -4.54
CA ASN A 718 0.30 11.52 -3.61
C ASN A 718 1.01 11.17 -2.30
N VAL A 719 1.45 9.91 -2.13
CA VAL A 719 2.05 9.42 -0.88
C VAL A 719 3.28 8.56 -1.15
N HIS A 720 4.33 8.82 -0.39
CA HIS A 720 5.65 8.23 -0.60
C HIS A 720 5.95 7.04 0.31
N ALA A 721 4.91 6.32 0.70
CA ALA A 721 4.96 5.19 1.59
C ALA A 721 3.80 4.24 1.32
N TYR A 722 3.94 2.97 1.66
CA TYR A 722 2.86 1.99 1.57
C TYR A 722 3.03 0.85 2.57
N PHE A 723 1.93 0.14 2.84
CA PHE A 723 1.88 -0.95 3.81
C PHE A 723 2.23 -2.29 3.18
N VAL A 724 3.15 -3.02 3.82
CA VAL A 724 3.57 -4.38 3.41
C VAL A 724 3.28 -5.40 4.50
N ASN A 725 3.09 -6.65 4.05
CA ASN A 725 2.81 -7.83 4.86
C ASN A 725 1.72 -7.61 5.93
N GLY A 726 0.71 -6.79 5.60
CA GLY A 726 -0.43 -6.49 6.47
C GLY A 726 -0.12 -5.63 7.70
N GLY A 727 1.07 -5.04 7.80
CA GLY A 727 1.51 -4.35 9.02
C GLY A 727 2.45 -3.18 8.75
N PRO A 728 3.76 -3.40 8.58
CA PRO A 728 4.75 -2.32 8.49
C PRO A 728 4.54 -1.31 7.36
N LEU A 729 4.74 -0.02 7.67
CA LEU A 729 4.82 1.07 6.70
C LEU A 729 6.26 1.21 6.19
N ILE A 730 6.45 1.10 4.87
CA ILE A 730 7.73 1.25 4.18
C ILE A 730 7.66 2.38 3.14
N LYS A 731 8.79 2.73 2.53
CA LYS A 731 8.94 3.94 1.71
C LYS A 731 9.06 3.67 0.21
N ASN A 732 8.64 4.61 -0.65
CA ASN A 732 8.86 4.57 -2.09
C ASN A 732 10.18 5.27 -2.53
N CYS A 733 10.46 5.32 -3.83
CA CYS A 733 11.78 5.72 -4.35
C CYS A 733 11.75 6.63 -5.61
N GLY A 734 11.92 7.95 -5.41
CA GLY A 734 12.50 8.93 -6.34
C GLY A 734 11.65 9.59 -7.46
N CYS A 735 12.09 10.77 -7.91
CA CYS A 735 11.45 11.59 -8.98
C CYS A 735 12.49 12.32 -9.85
N PHE A 736 12.37 12.25 -11.20
CA PHE A 736 13.21 12.90 -12.21
C PHE A 736 12.47 12.99 -13.56
N GLU A 737 12.92 13.82 -14.51
CA GLU A 737 12.25 14.01 -15.81
C GLU A 737 12.80 13.10 -16.92
N CYS A 738 14.11 12.90 -16.92
CA CYS A 738 14.87 12.14 -17.91
C CYS A 738 15.84 11.19 -17.23
N ILE A 739 16.26 10.16 -17.97
CA ILE A 739 17.31 9.23 -17.58
C ILE A 739 18.33 9.17 -18.71
N THR A 740 19.61 9.26 -18.35
CA THR A 740 20.72 8.92 -19.24
C THR A 740 21.28 7.56 -18.82
N ALA A 741 21.49 6.67 -19.79
CA ALA A 741 21.98 5.32 -19.60
C ALA A 741 23.11 5.01 -20.59
N VAL A 742 24.14 4.29 -20.15
CA VAL A 742 25.25 3.85 -21.01
C VAL A 742 24.79 2.71 -21.92
N LEU A 743 25.25 2.74 -23.17
CA LEU A 743 25.09 1.70 -24.19
C LEU A 743 26.47 1.17 -24.57
N PRO A 744 26.98 0.10 -23.92
CA PRO A 744 28.35 -0.35 -24.06
C PRO A 744 28.77 -0.64 -25.51
N GLU A 745 27.87 -1.21 -26.32
CA GLU A 745 28.15 -1.58 -27.72
C GLU A 745 28.39 -0.36 -28.63
N THR A 746 27.89 0.81 -28.23
CA THR A 746 28.03 2.08 -28.95
C THR A 746 29.14 2.98 -28.39
N ASN A 747 29.72 2.61 -27.24
CA ASN A 747 30.61 3.45 -26.44
C ASN A 747 30.02 4.86 -26.15
N GLY A 748 28.70 4.92 -26.03
CA GLY A 748 27.92 6.15 -25.87
C GLY A 748 26.83 6.01 -24.82
N VAL A 749 26.00 7.05 -24.73
CA VAL A 749 24.84 7.11 -23.85
C VAL A 749 23.58 7.40 -24.65
N MET A 750 22.47 6.87 -24.21
CA MET A 750 21.14 7.29 -24.65
C MET A 750 20.45 8.11 -23.57
N ILE A 751 19.57 9.01 -23.99
CA ILE A 751 18.75 9.82 -23.08
C ILE A 751 17.29 9.55 -23.38
N VAL A 752 16.49 9.25 -22.35
CA VAL A 752 15.05 9.03 -22.47
C VAL A 752 14.28 9.89 -21.48
N ASN A 753 13.23 10.56 -21.94
CA ASN A 753 12.32 11.35 -21.11
C ASN A 753 11.12 10.50 -20.65
N ARG A 754 10.51 10.90 -19.53
CA ARG A 754 9.39 10.18 -18.91
C ARG A 754 8.14 10.03 -19.79
N GLU A 755 7.99 10.90 -20.79
CA GLU A 755 6.87 10.83 -21.74
C GLU A 755 7.06 9.75 -22.82
N PHE A 756 8.26 9.18 -22.97
CA PHE A 756 8.53 8.10 -23.92
C PHE A 756 8.29 6.71 -23.29
N THR A 757 7.28 6.00 -23.79
CA THR A 757 6.78 4.75 -23.20
C THR A 757 7.25 3.48 -23.91
N GLU A 758 7.85 3.60 -25.09
CA GLU A 758 8.29 2.46 -25.91
C GLU A 758 9.62 1.84 -25.43
N MET A 759 10.08 0.82 -26.15
CA MET A 759 11.38 0.19 -25.91
C MET A 759 12.50 1.08 -26.45
N THR A 760 13.59 1.18 -25.68
CA THR A 760 14.81 1.91 -26.08
C THR A 760 15.94 0.93 -26.43
N PRO A 761 17.01 1.38 -27.12
CA PRO A 761 18.13 0.52 -27.51
C PRO A 761 18.82 -0.26 -26.39
N VAL A 762 18.74 0.17 -25.11
CA VAL A 762 19.27 -0.58 -23.95
C VAL A 762 18.42 -1.81 -23.56
N GLY A 763 17.35 -2.09 -24.32
CA GLY A 763 16.43 -3.20 -24.03
C GLY A 763 15.51 -2.94 -22.83
N MET A 764 15.26 -1.66 -22.50
CA MET A 764 14.40 -1.24 -21.39
C MET A 764 13.45 -0.12 -21.80
N SER A 765 12.30 0.00 -21.11
CA SER A 765 11.42 1.18 -21.17
C SER A 765 11.89 2.27 -20.20
N PHE A 766 11.42 3.51 -20.34
CA PHE A 766 11.66 4.56 -19.34
C PHE A 766 11.27 4.09 -17.93
N SER A 767 10.10 3.46 -17.76
CA SER A 767 9.64 2.97 -16.45
C SER A 767 10.54 1.90 -15.82
N THR A 768 11.23 1.10 -16.65
CA THR A 768 12.20 0.09 -16.20
C THR A 768 13.49 0.77 -15.71
N MET A 769 14.02 1.71 -16.50
CA MET A 769 15.21 2.50 -16.14
C MET A 769 14.95 3.47 -14.98
N ALA A 770 13.73 3.99 -14.84
CA ALA A 770 13.36 4.92 -13.76
C ALA A 770 13.65 4.32 -12.39
N GLY A 771 13.47 3.01 -12.29
CA GLY A 771 13.80 2.29 -11.09
C GLY A 771 15.31 2.06 -10.84
N THR A 772 16.19 2.21 -11.83
CA THR A 772 17.64 2.19 -11.61
C THR A 772 18.20 3.55 -11.16
N VAL A 773 17.36 4.61 -11.06
CA VAL A 773 17.84 5.95 -10.64
C VAL A 773 17.04 6.80 -9.64
N GLY A 774 15.79 6.49 -9.30
CA GLY A 774 15.10 7.21 -8.21
C GLY A 774 15.67 7.05 -6.78
N GLY A 775 16.07 8.14 -6.11
CA GLY A 775 15.91 8.25 -4.64
C GLY A 775 16.95 7.66 -3.66
N GLY A 776 18.21 7.35 -4.05
CA GLY A 776 19.25 6.93 -3.05
C GLY A 776 20.58 6.29 -3.54
N ILE A 777 20.56 5.03 -4.03
CA ILE A 777 21.70 4.14 -4.47
C ILE A 777 22.57 4.60 -5.64
N GLN A 778 23.86 4.63 -5.40
CA GLN A 778 24.86 4.80 -6.44
C GLN A 778 24.91 3.64 -7.46
N THR A 779 24.23 3.80 -8.62
CA THR A 779 24.14 2.85 -9.75
C THR A 779 25.00 3.30 -10.96
N PRO A 780 26.22 2.75 -11.15
CA PRO A 780 27.06 3.03 -12.31
C PRO A 780 26.34 2.89 -13.65
N GLY A 781 26.55 3.85 -14.55
CA GLY A 781 26.01 3.83 -15.91
C GLY A 781 24.56 4.31 -16.05
N PHE A 782 23.91 4.78 -14.97
CA PHE A 782 22.56 5.35 -15.03
C PHE A 782 22.43 6.62 -14.15
N ILE A 783 21.99 7.74 -14.75
CA ILE A 783 21.66 8.98 -14.02
C ILE A 783 20.30 9.57 -14.40
N GLY A 784 19.53 9.99 -13.40
CA GLY A 784 18.27 10.73 -13.55
C GLY A 784 18.55 12.23 -13.52
N MET A 785 17.77 13.01 -14.26
CA MET A 785 18.02 14.45 -14.45
C MET A 785 16.78 15.21 -14.93
N GLY A 786 16.86 16.55 -14.87
CA GLY A 786 15.95 17.43 -15.60
C GLY A 786 16.39 17.66 -17.05
N LYS A 787 15.46 17.95 -17.96
CA LYS A 787 15.71 18.10 -19.42
C LYS A 787 16.77 19.14 -19.74
N VAL A 788 16.82 20.23 -18.98
CA VAL A 788 17.75 21.36 -19.18
C VAL A 788 19.23 20.95 -19.00
N TYR A 789 19.52 19.89 -18.25
CA TYR A 789 20.90 19.46 -18.01
C TYR A 789 21.57 18.92 -19.27
N ILE A 790 20.79 18.39 -20.23
CA ILE A 790 21.29 17.74 -21.46
C ILE A 790 22.19 18.67 -22.28
N THR A 791 21.85 19.96 -22.34
CA THR A 791 22.58 20.98 -23.11
C THR A 791 23.56 21.80 -22.26
N SER A 792 23.85 21.36 -21.02
CA SER A 792 24.84 22.00 -20.15
C SER A 792 26.27 21.68 -20.61
N GLU A 793 27.20 22.60 -20.42
CA GLU A 793 28.62 22.36 -20.67
C GLU A 793 29.21 21.22 -19.83
N LYS A 794 28.68 21.04 -18.61
CA LYS A 794 29.12 20.02 -17.66
C LYS A 794 28.32 18.71 -17.76
N PHE A 795 27.37 18.61 -18.70
CA PHE A 795 26.56 17.40 -18.92
C PHE A 795 27.45 16.15 -19.04
N ILE A 796 27.46 15.27 -18.03
CA ILE A 796 28.36 14.09 -17.92
C ILE A 796 29.80 14.36 -18.37
N SER A 797 30.34 15.55 -18.08
CA SER A 797 31.61 16.00 -18.67
C SER A 797 32.81 15.14 -18.26
N ALA A 798 32.73 14.43 -17.13
CA ALA A 798 33.77 13.47 -16.71
C ALA A 798 33.81 12.21 -17.59
N ASP A 799 32.68 11.83 -18.20
CA ASP A 799 32.53 10.56 -18.93
C ASP A 799 32.53 10.76 -20.47
N GLY A 800 32.80 11.99 -20.94
CA GLY A 800 32.94 12.34 -22.37
C GLY A 800 31.89 13.32 -22.91
N GLY A 801 30.94 13.76 -22.08
CA GLY A 801 30.05 14.86 -22.42
C GLY A 801 29.00 14.56 -23.49
N ILE A 802 28.46 15.62 -24.10
CA ILE A 802 27.40 15.53 -25.12
C ILE A 802 27.81 14.73 -26.37
N ARG A 803 29.12 14.62 -26.66
CA ARG A 803 29.69 13.75 -27.72
C ARG A 803 29.39 12.26 -27.52
N ARG A 804 29.03 11.84 -26.31
CA ARG A 804 28.57 10.47 -26.02
C ARG A 804 27.12 10.23 -26.40
N VAL A 805 26.30 11.26 -26.58
CA VAL A 805 24.86 11.08 -26.80
C VAL A 805 24.63 10.48 -28.18
N VAL A 806 24.23 9.21 -28.24
CA VAL A 806 24.03 8.47 -29.49
C VAL A 806 22.56 8.34 -29.89
N TRP A 807 21.64 8.44 -28.92
CA TRP A 807 20.21 8.21 -29.13
C TRP A 807 19.35 9.01 -28.16
N MET A 808 18.24 9.57 -28.64
CA MET A 808 17.15 10.11 -27.80
C MET A 808 15.81 10.10 -28.55
N PRO A 809 14.66 10.06 -27.85
CA PRO A 809 13.34 10.13 -28.49
C PRO A 809 13.19 11.38 -29.37
N GLN A 810 12.53 11.25 -30.54
CA GLN A 810 12.32 12.37 -31.45
C GLN A 810 11.62 13.54 -30.76
N GLY A 811 10.56 13.25 -29.97
CA GLY A 811 9.85 14.29 -29.23
C GLY A 811 10.74 15.07 -28.25
N LEU A 812 11.69 14.40 -27.59
CA LEU A 812 12.68 15.06 -26.74
C LEU A 812 13.67 15.89 -27.58
N LYS A 813 14.17 15.32 -28.68
CA LYS A 813 15.10 15.96 -29.61
C LYS A 813 14.51 17.25 -30.21
N GLU A 814 13.22 17.24 -30.51
CA GLU A 814 12.46 18.41 -30.98
C GLU A 814 12.23 19.44 -29.85
N GLU A 815 11.84 19.00 -28.64
CA GLU A 815 11.62 19.87 -27.47
C GLU A 815 12.88 20.63 -27.03
N ILE A 816 14.07 20.05 -27.20
CA ILE A 816 15.35 20.70 -26.86
C ILE A 816 16.10 21.26 -28.07
N LYS A 817 15.55 21.14 -29.29
CA LYS A 817 16.24 21.38 -30.58
C LYS A 817 17.07 22.66 -30.60
N GLU A 818 16.45 23.81 -30.37
CA GLU A 818 17.09 25.13 -30.43
C GLU A 818 18.31 25.23 -29.48
N ARG A 819 18.19 24.67 -28.26
CA ARG A 819 19.27 24.65 -27.25
C ARG A 819 20.36 23.66 -27.62
N LEU A 820 19.99 22.51 -28.20
CA LEU A 820 20.91 21.47 -28.63
C LEU A 820 21.73 21.93 -29.84
N GLU A 821 21.09 22.45 -30.89
CA GLU A 821 21.77 23.01 -32.07
C GLU A 821 22.74 24.13 -31.68
N LYS A 822 22.33 25.03 -30.78
CA LYS A 822 23.22 26.05 -30.21
C LYS A 822 24.41 25.44 -29.48
N ARG A 823 24.19 24.45 -28.60
CA ARG A 823 25.29 23.82 -27.84
C ARG A 823 26.26 23.06 -28.73
N LEU A 824 25.76 22.44 -29.79
CA LEU A 824 26.55 21.72 -30.79
C LEU A 824 27.41 22.69 -31.63
N ALA A 825 26.85 23.84 -32.01
CA ALA A 825 27.62 24.91 -32.64
C ALA A 825 28.70 25.50 -31.71
N GLU A 826 28.41 25.66 -30.40
CA GLU A 826 29.38 26.14 -29.39
C GLU A 826 30.60 25.21 -29.25
N ILE A 827 30.43 23.88 -29.38
CA ILE A 827 31.55 22.92 -29.36
C ILE A 827 32.18 22.68 -30.73
N GLY A 828 31.70 23.33 -31.79
CA GLY A 828 32.21 23.21 -33.16
C GLY A 828 31.77 21.95 -33.92
N GLU A 829 30.72 21.25 -33.47
CA GLU A 829 30.20 20.00 -34.07
C GLU A 829 28.68 20.10 -34.36
N PRO A 830 28.21 21.11 -35.12
CA PRO A 830 26.77 21.27 -35.42
C PRO A 830 26.18 20.04 -36.12
N GLU A 831 26.98 19.32 -36.92
CA GLU A 831 26.57 18.10 -37.63
C GLU A 831 26.28 16.91 -36.70
N LEU A 832 26.70 16.95 -35.43
CA LEU A 832 26.38 15.90 -34.45
C LEU A 832 24.86 15.75 -34.28
N MET A 833 24.08 16.82 -34.53
CA MET A 833 22.62 16.79 -34.49
C MET A 833 22.02 15.72 -35.41
N ASP A 834 22.58 15.54 -36.60
CA ASP A 834 22.14 14.56 -37.60
C ASP A 834 22.71 13.15 -37.38
N LYS A 835 23.62 13.00 -36.39
CA LYS A 835 24.23 11.72 -35.99
C LYS A 835 23.61 11.13 -34.72
N ILE A 836 22.82 11.90 -33.96
CA ILE A 836 22.02 11.38 -32.83
C ILE A 836 20.78 10.66 -33.39
N ALA A 837 20.68 9.35 -33.19
CA ALA A 837 19.54 8.55 -33.61
C ALA A 837 18.28 8.82 -32.78
N THR A 838 17.12 8.47 -33.34
CA THR A 838 15.82 8.41 -32.65
C THR A 838 15.19 7.02 -32.79
N GLU A 839 14.01 6.82 -32.21
CA GLU A 839 13.18 5.61 -32.36
C GLU A 839 12.84 5.28 -33.83
N LYS A 840 12.92 6.26 -34.74
CA LYS A 840 12.74 6.05 -36.19
C LYS A 840 13.98 5.49 -36.89
N ASP A 841 15.15 5.71 -36.32
CA ASP A 841 16.44 5.30 -36.90
C ASP A 841 16.89 3.95 -36.34
N ALA A 842 16.72 3.75 -35.02
CA ALA A 842 17.08 2.51 -34.34
C ALA A 842 16.26 2.27 -33.07
N VAL A 843 15.77 1.03 -32.90
CA VAL A 843 15.07 0.55 -31.69
C VAL A 843 15.85 -0.54 -30.93
N THR A 844 16.95 -1.04 -31.50
CA THR A 844 17.86 -2.02 -30.87
C THR A 844 19.28 -1.48 -30.80
N SER A 845 20.12 -2.00 -29.90
CA SER A 845 21.55 -1.65 -29.86
C SER A 845 22.28 -2.05 -31.16
N GLU A 846 21.91 -3.18 -31.79
CA GLU A 846 22.52 -3.63 -33.06
C GLU A 846 22.24 -2.67 -34.22
N ASP A 847 21.01 -2.19 -34.36
CA ASP A 847 20.64 -1.25 -35.42
C ASP A 847 21.22 0.15 -35.15
N LEU A 848 21.32 0.53 -33.88
CA LEU A 848 21.97 1.76 -33.47
C LEU A 848 23.47 1.74 -33.82
N VAL A 849 24.19 0.64 -33.55
CA VAL A 849 25.61 0.51 -33.94
C VAL A 849 25.79 0.69 -35.45
N LYS A 850 24.92 0.12 -36.30
CA LYS A 850 24.96 0.30 -37.76
C LYS A 850 24.77 1.78 -38.14
N PHE A 851 23.74 2.42 -37.63
CA PHE A 851 23.47 3.85 -37.88
C PHE A 851 24.65 4.74 -37.47
N LEU A 852 25.25 4.49 -36.30
CA LEU A 852 26.39 5.27 -35.81
C LEU A 852 27.66 5.06 -36.67
N GLN A 853 27.85 3.87 -37.24
CA GLN A 853 28.93 3.59 -38.19
C GLN A 853 28.71 4.34 -39.52
N GLU A 854 27.50 4.27 -40.08
CA GLU A 854 27.13 4.99 -41.31
C GLU A 854 27.27 6.51 -41.15
N LYS A 855 26.84 7.05 -40.01
CA LYS A 855 26.92 8.47 -39.67
C LYS A 855 28.29 8.92 -39.16
N GLN A 856 29.23 8.00 -38.96
CA GLN A 856 30.56 8.26 -38.38
C GLN A 856 30.44 9.07 -37.07
N HIS A 857 29.73 8.50 -36.10
CA HIS A 857 29.49 9.12 -34.80
C HIS A 857 30.76 9.13 -33.92
N PRO A 858 31.14 10.27 -33.29
CA PRO A 858 32.40 10.39 -32.56
C PRO A 858 32.55 9.37 -31.42
N ALA A 859 31.48 9.04 -30.70
CA ALA A 859 31.46 8.06 -29.60
C ALA A 859 32.17 6.73 -29.92
N LEU A 860 32.04 6.21 -31.15
CA LEU A 860 32.68 4.95 -31.59
C LEU A 860 34.22 5.01 -31.56
N SER A 861 34.81 6.21 -31.62
CA SER A 861 36.25 6.46 -31.65
C SER A 861 36.83 7.02 -30.34
N MET A 862 35.96 7.37 -29.38
CA MET A 862 36.36 7.87 -28.07
C MET A 862 36.93 6.73 -27.19
N PRO A 863 37.67 7.03 -26.12
CA PRO A 863 38.06 6.02 -25.13
C PRO A 863 36.84 5.26 -24.57
N PRO A 864 36.98 3.99 -24.13
CA PRO A 864 35.89 3.26 -23.45
C PRO A 864 35.34 4.02 -22.24
N MET A 865 34.02 3.96 -22.02
CA MET A 865 33.37 4.51 -20.81
C MET A 865 33.50 3.62 -19.57
N MET A 866 33.79 2.32 -19.75
CA MET A 866 33.96 1.28 -18.72
C MET A 866 35.04 0.29 -19.16
#